data_AF-A0A537J312-F1
#
_entry.id   AF-A0A537J312-F1
#
_cell.length_a   1.000
_cell.length_b   1.000
_cell.length_c   1.000
_cell.angle_alpha   90.00
_cell.angle_beta   90.00
_cell.angle_gamma   90.00
#
_symmetry.space_group_name_H-M   'P 1'
#
loop_
_entity.id
_entity.type
_entity.pdbx_description
1 polymer ?
#
loop_
_entity_poly.entity_id
_entity_poly.type
_entity_poly.pdbx_seq_one_letter_code
_entity_poly.pdbx_strand_id
1 'polypeptide(L)'
;MMRRILLMGRRRRVPDARVSQHVYFGISDVVLWVLSYTLALLIRFDGTVPSRYLAAMPVVLILFLPVKLAWNTIFRLYRVTWNLVGLKEIVGAWKASTAATLTLAGGLFLLQGIHAYGTFPRGVLILDYLLGTTFIAISRLGRRLSKEIPHAGSGNGGGSRVLLVGAGEAGGMIARSMVSSGHAHPVGFIDDDASKWGTFVHGLKVMGGKEAIPEVVRKLEVDEVVITFVSAASGHVRDIMRFARGAGITRVRVLPSLHELLTGNVTVHDIRDVNLEDLLGRKPAPVDANRVAAFLRGQTVLVTGAGGSIGSELARQLSRSDAARVLLLDTNETALFHLAEELVHAPVEQRVQTVIADVRDPDKIQRVFSTWRPDVVYHAAAYKHVPLMERHPDEAVRTNILGTLAVAEAALACGTHTFVLISTDKAVNATSVMGATKRLAEWVMKALNGRGATRFLAVRFGNVIGSRGSVVPVLQEQIRRGGPVTITHPEMSRYFMSTREAVALVLQASAAQESHDIFMLDMGQPIRILDLAQELIRLSGLEPDKDIPIVFSGIRPGEKLHEALETPDEPLERTTLPGVFAVSTNGGADEVILRLAIQELDRLSRAMDLTGVKRVLHQMVTSSEPMPVWLGGNGDALHRDPPSPRATPAREQGGDPVASVLVIGAHPDDEVLGVGGTIARHVHRGDRVSVLILTDGVTSHHSVTEPQKAAARTACRALGVHDVRFVDLPDQRLDSVPLLDVIRPISDAIRDLRPQVVYTHHHGDANQDHRAAFAATLVAARPFGENPVRRLLCYEVASSTEWGPPFADWAFLPTVYVDISATLDEKLKAFEAYRDTFISEVRPYPHPRSPEALRVYAQQRGIAVGMQAAEAFLLVRDLLVADALLPVRTPVES
;
A
#
# COMPACT_ATOMS: atom_id res chain seq x y z
N MET A 1 45.07 -5.28 12.39
CA MET A 1 45.91 -4.75 13.49
C MET A 1 46.76 -3.55 13.05
N MET A 2 46.19 -2.60 12.27
CA MET A 2 46.88 -1.34 11.90
C MET A 2 45.89 -0.20 11.62
N ARG A 3 44.86 -0.08 12.47
CA ARG A 3 43.85 1.00 12.43
C ARG A 3 43.39 1.39 13.85
N ARG A 4 44.32 1.42 14.82
CA ARG A 4 44.03 1.76 16.23
C ARG A 4 44.90 2.90 16.80
N ILE A 5 45.58 3.68 15.94
CA ILE A 5 46.55 4.72 16.37
C ILE A 5 46.13 6.17 16.01
N LEU A 6 44.93 6.41 15.48
CA LEU A 6 44.52 7.75 15.01
C LEU A 6 43.27 8.36 15.65
N LEU A 7 42.90 7.92 16.87
CA LEU A 7 41.78 8.51 17.64
C LEU A 7 42.10 8.74 19.13
N MET A 8 43.37 9.00 19.46
CA MET A 8 43.77 9.53 20.77
C MET A 8 44.05 11.04 20.73
N GLY A 9 43.07 11.81 20.23
CA GLY A 9 42.96 13.23 20.50
C GLY A 9 42.29 13.48 21.85
N ARG A 10 42.85 12.94 22.94
CA ARG A 10 42.45 13.32 24.31
C ARG A 10 42.79 14.81 24.47
N ARG A 11 41.82 15.69 24.26
CA ARG A 11 41.87 17.06 24.81
C ARG A 11 42.10 16.91 26.31
N ARG A 12 43.33 17.22 26.75
CA ARG A 12 43.66 17.47 28.15
C ARG A 12 42.65 18.49 28.67
N ARG A 13 41.71 18.04 29.51
CA ARG A 13 40.95 18.94 30.36
C ARG A 13 41.96 19.59 31.29
N VAL A 14 42.30 20.84 31.00
CA VAL A 14 42.78 21.76 32.03
C VAL A 14 41.74 21.72 33.15
N PRO A 15 42.11 21.49 34.42
CA PRO A 15 41.17 21.62 35.52
C PRO A 15 40.89 23.11 35.68
N ASP A 16 39.92 23.59 34.92
CA ASP A 16 39.31 24.90 35.08
C ASP A 16 38.69 24.87 36.48
N ALA A 17 39.33 25.53 37.45
CA ALA A 17 38.80 25.71 38.80
C ALA A 17 37.56 26.60 38.74
N ARG A 18 36.47 26.06 38.19
CA ARG A 18 35.18 26.72 38.12
C ARG A 18 34.58 26.64 39.50
N VAL A 19 34.76 27.72 40.27
CA VAL A 19 33.86 28.04 41.38
C VAL A 19 32.43 27.83 40.89
N SER A 20 31.69 26.91 41.52
CA SER A 20 30.31 26.62 41.13
C SER A 20 29.55 27.93 41.02
N GLN A 21 28.82 28.14 39.93
CA GLN A 21 28.06 29.36 39.66
C GLN A 21 27.24 29.83 40.88
N HIS A 22 26.72 28.88 41.65
CA HIS A 22 26.00 29.11 42.90
C HIS A 22 26.84 29.85 43.95
N VAL A 23 28.11 29.46 44.09
CA VAL A 23 29.07 30.04 45.04
C VAL A 23 29.45 31.45 44.58
N TYR A 24 29.63 31.68 43.27
CA TYR A 24 29.90 33.02 42.76
C TYR A 24 28.75 34.00 43.08
N PHE A 25 27.50 33.62 42.79
CA PHE A 25 26.34 34.47 43.08
C PHE A 25 26.14 34.70 44.58
N GLY A 26 26.35 33.65 45.39
CA GLY A 26 26.29 33.79 46.85
C GLY A 26 27.32 34.79 47.39
N ILE A 27 28.57 34.69 46.92
CA ILE A 27 29.64 35.61 47.35
C ILE A 27 29.36 37.04 46.85
N SER A 28 28.95 37.23 45.59
CA SER A 28 28.65 38.56 45.07
C SER A 28 27.51 39.22 45.83
N ASP A 29 26.45 38.48 46.16
CA ASP A 29 25.30 39.01 46.87
C ASP A 29 25.67 39.44 48.29
N VAL A 30 26.50 38.65 48.99
CA VAL A 30 27.02 39.01 50.33
C VAL A 30 27.83 40.31 50.27
N VAL A 31 28.73 40.46 49.30
CA VAL A 31 29.51 41.69 49.12
C VAL A 31 28.59 42.89 48.86
N LEU A 32 27.59 42.74 48.00
CA LEU A 32 26.64 43.79 47.68
C LEU A 32 25.75 44.16 48.87
N TRP A 33 25.37 43.21 49.72
CA TRP A 33 24.62 43.49 50.95
C TRP A 33 25.45 44.16 52.03
N VAL A 34 26.72 43.78 52.18
CA VAL A 34 27.64 44.50 53.09
C VAL A 34 27.84 45.93 52.60
N LEU A 35 28.04 46.13 51.30
CA LEU A 35 28.15 47.45 50.69
C LEU A 35 26.87 48.28 50.88
N SER A 36 25.71 47.68 50.60
CA SER A 36 24.39 48.29 50.81
C SER A 36 24.19 48.77 52.24
N TYR A 37 24.47 47.91 53.22
CA TYR A 37 24.32 48.26 54.63
C TYR A 37 25.29 49.38 55.07
N THR A 38 26.54 49.31 54.61
CA THR A 38 27.56 50.33 54.90
C THR A 38 27.14 51.68 54.32
N LEU A 39 26.67 51.70 53.07
CA LEU A 39 26.21 52.91 52.41
C LEU A 39 24.92 53.44 53.03
N ALA A 40 24.01 52.57 53.48
CA ALA A 40 22.81 52.95 54.22
C ALA A 40 23.15 53.64 55.56
N LEU A 41 24.19 53.20 56.27
CA LEU A 41 24.70 53.88 57.46
C LEU A 41 25.30 55.24 57.13
N LEU A 42 26.15 55.33 56.10
CA LEU A 42 26.75 56.58 55.67
C LEU A 42 25.70 57.61 55.26
N ILE A 43 24.70 57.21 54.46
CA ILE A 43 23.60 58.09 54.05
C ILE A 43 22.73 58.49 55.24
N ARG A 44 22.45 57.58 56.18
CA ARG A 44 21.60 57.89 57.33
C ARG A 44 22.19 58.96 58.25
N PHE A 45 23.52 59.02 58.33
CA PHE A 45 24.28 59.88 59.24
C PHE A 45 25.13 60.93 58.49
N ASP A 46 24.76 61.26 57.25
CA ASP A 46 25.39 62.31 56.45
C ASP A 46 26.94 62.18 56.39
N GLY A 47 27.43 60.95 56.28
CA GLY A 47 28.86 60.61 56.23
C GLY A 47 29.57 60.49 57.59
N THR A 48 28.94 60.88 58.70
CA THR A 48 29.52 60.87 60.05
C THR A 48 28.84 59.84 60.96
N VAL A 49 29.18 58.55 60.76
CA VAL A 49 28.53 57.44 61.50
C VAL A 49 29.00 57.42 62.98
N PRO A 50 28.09 57.51 63.97
CA PRO A 50 28.46 57.39 65.38
C PRO A 50 29.16 56.05 65.70
N SER A 51 30.20 56.10 66.54
CA SER A 51 31.05 54.94 66.89
C SER A 51 30.26 53.72 67.40
N ARG A 52 29.14 53.94 68.12
CA ARG A 52 28.24 52.87 68.57
C ARG A 52 27.65 52.02 67.43
N TYR A 53 27.37 52.62 66.28
CA TYR A 53 26.79 51.91 65.12
C TYR A 53 27.86 51.21 64.29
N LEU A 54 29.05 51.80 64.21
CA LEU A 54 30.22 51.14 63.60
C LEU A 54 30.65 49.92 64.42
N ALA A 55 30.67 50.02 65.74
CA ALA A 55 30.99 48.88 66.62
C ALA A 55 29.92 47.77 66.55
N ALA A 56 28.65 48.11 66.32
CA ALA A 56 27.56 47.15 66.18
C ALA A 56 27.46 46.49 64.78
N MET A 57 28.13 47.05 63.77
CA MET A 57 28.04 46.60 62.38
C MET A 57 28.36 45.10 62.19
N PRO A 58 29.43 44.52 62.77
CA PRO A 58 29.70 43.09 62.61
C PRO A 58 28.56 42.21 63.13
N VAL A 59 27.99 42.56 64.29
CA VAL A 59 26.89 41.82 64.91
C VAL A 59 25.63 41.91 64.04
N VAL A 60 25.32 43.09 63.51
CA VAL A 60 24.16 43.28 62.61
C VAL A 60 24.34 42.47 61.32
N LEU A 61 25.53 42.49 60.71
CA LEU A 61 25.80 41.73 59.49
C LEU A 61 25.71 40.22 59.71
N ILE A 62 26.19 39.72 60.86
CA ILE A 62 26.05 38.31 61.26
C ILE A 62 24.57 37.91 61.38
N LEU A 63 23.68 38.81 61.79
CA LEU A 63 22.25 38.55 61.87
C LEU A 63 21.53 38.72 60.51
N PHE A 64 21.92 39.72 59.72
CA PHE A 64 21.21 40.10 58.50
C PHE A 64 21.55 39.19 57.31
N LEU A 65 22.82 38.83 57.15
CA LEU A 65 23.30 38.05 56.00
C LEU A 65 22.66 36.65 55.93
N PRO A 66 22.54 35.86 57.02
CA PRO A 66 21.90 34.55 56.96
C PRO A 66 20.43 34.63 56.53
N VAL A 67 19.68 35.62 57.01
CA VAL A 67 18.27 35.82 56.63
C VAL A 67 18.14 36.15 55.15
N LYS A 68 18.98 37.05 54.63
CA LYS A 68 19.01 37.39 53.20
C LYS A 68 19.42 36.19 52.34
N LEU A 69 20.43 35.42 52.75
CA LEU A 69 20.85 34.20 52.06
C LEU A 69 19.75 33.13 52.04
N ALA A 70 19.06 32.92 53.16
CA ALA A 70 17.99 31.95 53.28
C ALA A 70 16.84 32.27 52.31
N TRP A 71 16.36 33.52 52.30
CA TRP A 71 15.29 33.92 51.38
C TRP A 71 15.71 33.85 49.91
N ASN A 72 16.93 34.27 49.55
CA ASN A 72 17.40 34.12 48.16
C ASN A 72 17.53 32.66 47.72
N THR A 73 17.82 31.75 48.67
CA THR A 73 17.84 30.30 48.43
C THR A 73 16.43 29.73 48.28
N ILE A 74 15.48 30.13 49.14
CA ILE A 74 14.06 29.71 49.09
C ILE A 74 13.42 30.11 47.75
N PHE A 75 13.68 31.35 47.30
CA PHE A 75 13.24 31.85 45.99
C PHE A 75 14.08 31.29 44.82
N ARG A 76 14.96 30.32 45.08
CA ARG A 76 15.77 29.58 44.09
C ARG A 76 16.63 30.46 43.20
N LEU A 77 17.01 31.64 43.67
CA LEU A 77 17.74 32.62 42.86
C LEU A 77 19.17 32.19 42.53
N TYR A 78 19.73 31.27 43.31
CA TYR A 78 21.03 30.69 43.02
C TYR A 78 20.96 29.56 41.98
N ARG A 79 19.81 28.95 41.69
CA ARG A 79 19.69 27.80 40.77
C ARG A 79 19.52 28.18 39.29
N VAL A 80 19.65 29.45 38.93
CA VAL A 80 19.42 29.96 37.57
C VAL A 80 20.70 29.92 36.75
N THR A 81 20.64 29.44 35.50
CA THR A 81 21.79 29.41 34.57
C THR A 81 22.11 30.80 34.00
N TRP A 82 23.40 31.10 33.78
CA TRP A 82 23.96 32.41 33.35
C TRP A 82 23.28 33.13 32.17
N ASN A 83 22.53 32.41 31.33
CA ASN A 83 21.96 32.92 30.09
C ASN A 83 20.43 33.08 30.13
N LEU A 84 19.79 32.81 31.29
CA LEU A 84 18.34 32.75 31.45
C LEU A 84 17.79 33.76 32.48
N VAL A 85 18.59 34.74 32.90
CA VAL A 85 18.13 35.79 33.82
C VAL A 85 17.18 36.74 33.08
N GLY A 86 15.88 36.50 33.23
CA GLY A 86 14.80 37.26 32.63
C GLY A 86 14.02 38.08 33.65
N LEU A 87 12.84 38.55 33.24
CA LEU A 87 11.96 39.37 34.08
C LEU A 87 11.48 38.61 35.33
N LYS A 88 11.29 37.29 35.23
CA LYS A 88 10.84 36.43 36.34
C LYS A 88 11.87 36.39 37.48
N GLU A 89 13.15 36.39 37.16
CA GLU A 89 14.26 36.36 38.11
C GLU A 89 14.46 37.70 38.81
N ILE A 90 14.18 38.81 38.12
CA ILE A 90 14.17 40.16 38.71
C ILE A 90 13.02 40.27 39.70
N VAL A 91 11.82 39.84 39.32
CA VAL A 91 10.65 39.79 40.22
C VAL A 91 10.91 38.85 41.40
N GLY A 92 11.60 37.73 41.17
CA GLY A 92 12.04 36.81 42.22
C GLY A 92 13.01 37.45 43.20
N ALA A 93 14.01 38.19 42.71
CA ALA A 93 14.96 38.95 43.53
C ALA A 93 14.25 40.00 44.39
N TRP A 94 13.31 40.73 43.80
CA TRP A 94 12.50 41.70 44.52
C TRP A 94 11.67 41.06 45.64
N LYS A 95 10.98 39.93 45.36
CA LYS A 95 10.23 39.18 46.38
C LYS A 95 11.13 38.67 47.51
N ALA A 96 12.31 38.14 47.19
CA ALA A 96 13.27 37.65 48.18
C ALA A 96 13.80 38.77 49.07
N SER A 97 14.16 39.93 48.49
CA SER A 97 14.60 41.10 49.25
C SER A 97 13.50 41.64 50.17
N THR A 98 12.26 41.73 49.68
CA THR A 98 11.11 42.17 50.49
C THR A 98 10.84 41.23 51.66
N ALA A 99 10.83 39.92 51.43
CA ALA A 99 10.63 38.92 52.48
C ALA A 99 11.74 38.96 53.53
N ALA A 100 13.01 39.10 53.11
CA ALA A 100 14.13 39.26 54.01
C ALA A 100 14.02 40.52 54.87
N THR A 101 13.70 41.67 54.27
CA THR A 101 13.53 42.93 55.01
C THR A 101 12.38 42.88 56.00
N LEU A 102 11.23 42.28 55.64
CA LEU A 102 10.11 42.09 56.57
C LEU A 102 10.48 41.16 57.74
N THR A 103 11.22 40.08 57.46
CA THR A 103 11.71 39.16 58.51
C THR A 103 12.63 39.89 59.49
N LEU A 104 13.56 40.71 58.97
CA LEU A 104 14.47 41.52 59.80
C LEU A 104 13.72 42.62 60.57
N ALA A 105 12.74 43.28 59.94
CA ALA A 105 11.90 44.28 60.61
C ALA A 105 11.09 43.66 61.76
N GLY A 106 10.49 42.49 61.52
CA GLY A 106 9.74 41.74 62.54
C GLY A 106 10.64 41.26 63.67
N GLY A 107 11.82 40.71 63.36
CA GLY A 107 12.80 40.31 64.38
C GLY A 107 13.26 41.50 65.24
N LEU A 108 13.58 42.63 64.61
CA LEU A 108 13.93 43.86 65.32
C LEU A 108 12.77 44.42 66.15
N PHE A 109 11.53 44.28 65.70
CA PHE A 109 10.33 44.67 66.46
C PHE A 109 10.16 43.81 67.71
N LEU A 110 10.28 42.49 67.60
CA LEU A 110 10.17 41.56 68.73
C LEU A 110 11.27 41.75 69.78
N LEU A 111 12.45 42.19 69.36
CA LEU A 111 13.60 42.43 70.25
C LEU A 111 13.57 43.81 70.94
N GLN A 112 12.59 44.68 70.67
CA GLN A 112 12.48 46.01 71.28
C GLN A 112 12.32 45.99 72.82
N GLY A 113 11.89 44.87 73.40
CA GLY A 113 11.77 44.71 74.86
C GLY A 113 13.08 44.43 75.60
N ILE A 114 14.16 44.11 74.89
CA ILE A 114 15.47 43.79 75.49
C ILE A 114 16.34 45.05 75.46
N HIS A 115 16.65 45.62 76.64
CA HIS A 115 17.41 46.87 76.81
C HIS A 115 18.79 46.90 76.12
N ALA A 116 19.31 45.76 75.65
CA ALA A 116 20.57 45.64 74.92
C ALA A 116 20.52 46.07 73.43
N TYR A 117 19.33 46.24 72.83
CA TYR A 117 19.17 46.56 71.40
C TYR A 117 18.58 47.95 71.13
N GLY A 118 18.54 48.80 72.16
CA GLY A 118 18.06 50.16 72.07
C GLY A 118 18.80 50.96 71.00
N THR A 119 18.07 51.31 69.94
CA THR A 119 18.40 52.25 68.84
C THR A 119 18.99 51.71 67.54
N PHE A 120 18.62 50.52 67.03
CA PHE A 120 18.85 50.28 65.59
C PHE A 120 18.13 51.36 64.75
N PRO A 121 18.83 52.13 63.89
CA PRO A 121 18.19 53.21 63.16
C PRO A 121 17.26 52.63 62.08
N ARG A 122 15.94 52.70 62.30
CA ARG A 122 14.93 52.11 61.39
C ARG A 122 15.08 52.59 59.93
N GLY A 123 15.54 53.83 59.73
CA GLY A 123 15.84 54.37 58.40
C GLY A 123 16.95 53.61 57.65
N VAL A 124 17.90 53.01 58.35
CA VAL A 124 18.97 52.18 57.74
C VAL A 124 18.39 50.91 57.14
N LEU A 125 17.34 50.33 57.73
CA LEU A 125 16.69 49.13 57.19
C LEU A 125 16.00 49.41 55.85
N ILE A 126 15.35 50.57 55.73
CA ILE A 126 14.69 51.00 54.49
C ILE A 126 15.74 51.32 53.42
N LEU A 127 16.79 52.06 53.80
CA LEU A 127 17.88 52.41 52.88
C LEU A 127 18.63 51.17 52.39
N ASP A 128 18.92 50.21 53.28
CA ASP A 128 19.55 48.94 52.91
C ASP A 128 18.63 48.07 52.03
N TYR A 129 17.31 48.10 52.22
CA TYR A 129 16.38 47.42 51.32
C TYR A 129 16.42 48.03 49.90
N LEU A 130 16.37 49.35 49.79
CA LEU A 130 16.38 50.05 48.49
C LEU A 130 17.71 49.86 47.76
N LEU A 131 18.83 50.07 48.46
CA LEU A 131 20.18 49.92 47.90
C LEU A 131 20.48 48.46 47.56
N GLY A 132 20.21 47.54 48.48
CA GLY A 132 20.47 46.12 48.31
C GLY A 132 19.67 45.53 47.15
N THR A 133 18.39 45.87 47.03
CA THR A 133 17.56 45.39 45.92
C THR A 133 18.03 45.97 44.57
N THR A 134 18.41 47.26 44.56
CA THR A 134 18.94 47.93 43.36
C THR A 134 20.25 47.31 42.92
N PHE A 135 21.19 47.08 43.84
CA PHE A 135 22.48 46.45 43.53
C PHE A 135 22.33 45.03 43.00
N ILE A 136 21.46 44.22 43.59
CA ILE A 136 21.18 42.87 43.09
C ILE A 136 20.54 42.93 41.69
N ALA A 137 19.58 43.83 41.46
CA ALA A 137 18.96 44.02 40.15
C ALA A 137 19.97 44.46 39.08
N ILE A 138 20.84 45.44 39.39
CA ILE A 138 21.89 45.92 38.49
C ILE A 138 22.92 44.82 38.23
N SER A 139 23.36 44.08 39.24
CA SER A 139 24.34 43.00 39.04
C SER A 139 23.84 41.90 38.08
N ARG A 140 22.52 41.65 38.10
CA ARG A 140 21.83 40.68 37.25
C ARG A 140 21.57 41.22 35.84
N LEU A 141 21.15 42.49 35.73
CA LEU A 141 20.86 43.14 34.45
C LEU A 141 22.13 43.54 33.68
N GLY A 142 23.12 44.10 34.37
CA GLY A 142 24.37 44.56 33.77
C GLY A 142 25.15 43.43 33.11
N ARG A 143 25.09 42.22 33.67
CA ARG A 143 25.74 41.05 33.07
C ARG A 143 24.97 40.48 31.87
N ARG A 144 23.64 40.61 31.85
CA ARG A 144 22.83 40.31 30.66
C ARG A 144 23.18 41.28 29.53
N LEU A 145 23.19 42.58 29.82
CA LEU A 145 23.56 43.63 28.87
C LEU A 145 24.98 43.45 28.33
N SER A 146 25.95 43.04 29.17
CA SER A 146 27.32 42.77 28.72
C SER A 146 27.47 41.64 27.69
N LYS A 147 26.45 40.77 27.55
CA LYS A 147 26.38 39.73 26.52
C LYS A 147 25.42 40.04 25.38
N GLU A 148 24.45 40.94 25.59
CA GLU A 148 23.45 41.37 24.59
C GLU A 148 23.87 42.63 23.80
N ILE A 149 24.94 43.34 24.16
CA ILE A 149 25.53 44.37 23.29
C ILE A 149 26.13 43.68 22.07
N PRO A 150 25.54 43.83 20.86
CA PRO A 150 26.15 43.31 19.64
C PRO A 150 27.48 44.03 19.44
N HIS A 151 28.49 43.31 18.97
CA HIS A 151 29.65 43.94 18.33
C HIS A 151 29.15 44.68 17.07
N ALA A 152 28.67 45.91 17.24
CA ALA A 152 28.42 46.86 16.18
C ALA A 152 29.78 47.40 15.74
N GLY A 153 30.48 46.64 14.90
CA GLY A 153 31.77 47.07 14.37
C GLY A 153 32.52 45.95 13.67
N SER A 154 32.54 46.04 12.34
CA SER A 154 33.53 45.44 11.45
C SER A 154 33.52 43.92 11.30
N GLY A 155 33.10 43.47 10.12
CA GLY A 155 33.20 42.08 9.70
C GLY A 155 32.66 41.91 8.29
N ASN A 156 33.35 42.51 7.32
CA ASN A 156 33.17 42.31 5.89
C ASN A 156 33.50 40.85 5.53
N GLY A 157 32.62 39.92 5.91
CA GLY A 157 32.87 38.49 5.89
C GLY A 157 31.70 37.71 5.29
N GLY A 158 31.63 37.68 3.96
CA GLY A 158 31.11 36.57 3.14
C GLY A 158 29.68 36.04 3.34
N GLY A 159 28.86 36.57 4.25
CA GLY A 159 27.49 36.11 4.48
C GLY A 159 26.49 36.68 3.46
N SER A 160 25.56 35.86 2.98
CA SER A 160 24.52 36.29 2.04
C SER A 160 23.56 37.31 2.70
N ARG A 161 23.16 38.33 1.94
CA ARG A 161 22.16 39.33 2.34
C ARG A 161 20.76 38.74 2.12
N VAL A 162 20.03 38.53 3.21
CA VAL A 162 18.76 37.78 3.20
C VAL A 162 17.56 38.69 3.43
N LEU A 163 16.58 38.67 2.53
CA LEU A 163 15.29 39.30 2.72
C LEU A 163 14.29 38.29 3.30
N LEU A 164 13.67 38.60 4.43
CA LEU A 164 12.72 37.72 5.10
C LEU A 164 11.29 38.08 4.71
N VAL A 165 10.51 37.13 4.20
CA VAL A 165 9.10 37.34 3.84
C VAL A 165 8.23 36.69 4.91
N GLY A 166 7.69 37.54 5.79
CA GLY A 166 6.93 37.22 7.00
C GLY A 166 7.54 37.83 8.26
N ALA A 167 6.92 38.87 8.80
CA ALA A 167 7.35 39.56 10.03
C ALA A 167 6.65 39.01 11.28
N GLY A 168 6.29 37.72 11.27
CA GLY A 168 5.67 37.01 12.41
C GLY A 168 6.70 36.47 13.41
N GLU A 169 6.23 35.71 14.40
CA GLU A 169 7.07 35.11 15.45
C GLU A 169 8.18 34.21 14.87
N ALA A 170 7.85 33.35 13.91
CA ALA A 170 8.81 32.50 13.21
C ALA A 170 9.88 33.32 12.46
N GLY A 171 9.47 34.38 11.75
CA GLY A 171 10.39 35.29 11.08
C GLY A 171 11.35 35.98 12.05
N GLY A 172 10.85 36.40 13.22
CA GLY A 172 11.66 36.99 14.27
C GLY A 172 12.64 36.00 14.95
N MET A 173 12.25 34.74 15.09
CA MET A 173 13.15 33.68 15.59
C MET A 173 14.29 33.40 14.60
N ILE A 174 13.99 33.31 13.30
CA ILE A 174 15.02 33.08 12.28
C ILE A 174 15.97 34.26 12.16
N ALA A 175 15.45 35.49 12.15
CA ALA A 175 16.30 36.69 12.10
C ALA A 175 17.32 36.69 13.24
N ARG A 176 16.88 36.37 14.47
CA ARG A 176 17.78 36.26 15.64
C ARG A 176 18.81 35.14 15.47
N SER A 177 18.37 33.97 15.01
CA SER A 177 19.22 32.80 14.79
C SER A 177 20.31 33.07 13.74
N MET A 178 19.94 33.71 12.62
CA MET A 178 20.86 34.13 11.56
C MET A 178 21.95 35.07 12.08
N VAL A 179 21.55 36.13 12.81
CA VAL A 179 22.48 37.08 13.43
C VAL A 179 23.44 36.36 14.40
N SER A 180 22.95 35.39 15.19
CA SER A 180 23.80 34.62 16.11
C SER A 180 24.77 33.66 15.42
N SER A 181 24.41 33.15 14.24
CA SER A 181 25.19 32.15 13.50
C SER A 181 26.31 32.76 12.65
N GLY A 182 26.20 34.05 12.31
CA GLY A 182 27.21 34.80 11.53
C GLY A 182 27.33 34.43 10.04
N HIS A 183 26.52 33.51 9.53
CA HIS A 183 26.60 33.02 8.13
C HIS A 183 25.64 33.72 7.16
N ALA A 184 24.60 34.38 7.66
CA ALA A 184 23.58 35.05 6.86
C ALA A 184 23.18 36.38 7.54
N HIS A 185 23.01 37.43 6.73
CA HIS A 185 22.70 38.77 7.21
C HIS A 185 21.28 39.17 6.81
N PRO A 186 20.28 39.08 7.72
CA PRO A 186 18.93 39.50 7.40
C PRO A 186 18.89 41.04 7.24
N VAL A 187 18.45 41.53 6.08
CA VAL A 187 18.45 42.97 5.74
C VAL A 187 17.12 43.67 6.05
N GLY A 188 16.04 42.90 6.19
CA GLY A 188 14.72 43.43 6.48
C GLY A 188 13.60 42.43 6.26
N PHE A 189 12.37 42.87 6.52
CA PHE A 189 11.16 42.07 6.37
C PHE A 189 10.23 42.60 5.26
N ILE A 190 9.51 41.69 4.62
CA ILE A 190 8.31 41.94 3.81
C ILE A 190 7.15 41.22 4.49
N ASP A 191 5.99 41.87 4.63
CA ASP A 191 4.79 41.27 5.21
C ASP A 191 3.56 41.91 4.57
N ASP A 192 2.57 41.13 4.16
CA ASP A 192 1.36 41.66 3.52
C ASP A 192 0.43 42.37 4.51
N ASP A 193 0.63 42.19 5.82
CA ASP A 193 -0.09 42.92 6.86
C ASP A 193 0.35 44.39 6.91
N ALA A 194 -0.49 45.27 6.36
CA ALA A 194 -0.27 46.71 6.32
C ALA A 194 -0.05 47.34 7.70
N SER A 195 -0.55 46.73 8.79
CA SER A 195 -0.34 47.24 10.15
C SER A 195 1.12 47.17 10.58
N LYS A 196 1.93 46.31 9.95
CA LYS A 196 3.35 46.13 10.27
C LYS A 196 4.26 47.00 9.43
N TRP A 197 3.77 47.64 8.37
CA TRP A 197 4.61 48.39 7.44
C TRP A 197 5.29 49.59 8.15
N GLY A 198 6.58 49.76 7.91
CA GLY A 198 7.38 50.80 8.55
C GLY A 198 7.77 50.52 10.00
N THR A 199 7.25 49.45 10.62
CA THR A 199 7.64 49.01 11.97
C THR A 199 8.97 48.24 11.97
N PHE A 200 9.50 47.94 13.16
CA PHE A 200 10.73 47.18 13.35
C PHE A 200 10.48 45.90 14.13
N VAL A 201 10.97 44.77 13.62
CA VAL A 201 10.96 43.46 14.27
C VAL A 201 12.40 43.03 14.53
N HIS A 202 12.79 42.90 15.80
CA HIS A 202 14.18 42.62 16.22
C HIS A 202 15.24 43.53 15.57
N GLY A 203 14.92 44.83 15.40
CA GLY A 203 15.82 45.82 14.82
C GLY A 203 15.80 45.89 13.29
N LEU A 204 15.05 45.02 12.62
CA LEU A 204 14.90 44.99 11.16
C LEU A 204 13.57 45.63 10.72
N LYS A 205 13.60 46.48 9.69
CA LYS A 205 12.42 47.20 9.21
C LYS A 205 11.51 46.30 8.35
N VAL A 206 10.20 46.43 8.50
CA VAL A 206 9.19 45.88 7.58
C VAL A 206 8.96 46.89 6.45
N MET A 207 9.29 46.52 5.21
CA MET A 207 9.44 47.45 4.09
C MET A 207 8.24 47.52 3.14
N GLY A 208 7.17 46.78 3.42
CA GLY A 208 5.94 46.75 2.63
C GLY A 208 5.45 45.32 2.40
N GLY A 209 4.46 45.18 1.52
CA GLY A 209 3.93 43.89 1.03
C GLY A 209 4.77 43.28 -0.08
N LYS A 210 4.36 42.10 -0.56
CA LYS A 210 5.06 41.31 -1.60
C LYS A 210 5.38 42.08 -2.89
N GLU A 211 4.57 43.07 -3.27
CA GLU A 211 4.80 43.90 -4.46
C GLU A 211 6.07 44.77 -4.35
N ALA A 212 6.54 45.05 -3.13
CA ALA A 212 7.75 45.83 -2.89
C ALA A 212 9.05 45.02 -3.07
N ILE A 213 8.96 43.68 -3.18
CA ILE A 213 10.13 42.79 -3.30
C ILE A 213 11.09 43.25 -4.41
N PRO A 214 10.67 43.58 -5.65
CA PRO A 214 11.59 43.98 -6.71
C PRO A 214 12.30 45.31 -6.48
N GLU A 215 11.67 46.24 -5.76
CA GLU A 215 12.31 47.52 -5.39
C GLU A 215 13.33 47.29 -4.26
N VAL A 216 12.93 46.54 -3.23
CA VAL A 216 13.77 46.25 -2.07
C VAL A 216 15.00 45.43 -2.44
N VAL A 217 14.85 44.42 -3.30
CA VAL A 217 15.95 43.60 -3.80
C VAL A 217 17.03 44.45 -4.47
N ARG A 218 16.61 45.40 -5.34
CA ARG A 218 17.54 46.31 -6.02
C ARG A 218 18.18 47.31 -5.07
N LYS A 219 17.40 47.89 -4.16
CA LYS A 219 17.85 48.93 -3.24
C LYS A 219 18.81 48.42 -2.16
N LEU A 220 18.60 47.18 -1.70
CA LEU A 220 19.36 46.58 -0.60
C LEU A 220 20.31 45.47 -1.05
N GLU A 221 20.52 45.29 -2.35
CA GLU A 221 21.42 44.26 -2.92
C GLU A 221 21.18 42.89 -2.25
N VAL A 222 19.96 42.40 -2.33
CA VAL A 222 19.57 41.13 -1.69
C VAL A 222 20.13 39.96 -2.50
N ASP A 223 20.74 38.98 -1.83
CA ASP A 223 21.26 37.76 -2.46
C ASP A 223 20.26 36.60 -2.41
N GLU A 224 19.43 36.57 -1.37
CA GLU A 224 18.54 35.44 -1.03
C GLU A 224 17.22 35.94 -0.43
N VAL A 225 16.12 35.29 -0.79
CA VAL A 225 14.79 35.53 -0.19
C VAL A 225 14.38 34.30 0.61
N VAL A 226 14.03 34.49 1.90
CA VAL A 226 13.59 33.41 2.79
C VAL A 226 12.15 33.67 3.22
N ILE A 227 11.24 32.76 2.89
CA ILE A 227 9.83 32.79 3.29
C ILE A 227 9.72 32.15 4.68
N THR A 228 9.27 32.94 5.65
CA THR A 228 9.29 32.57 7.08
C THR A 228 7.93 32.15 7.63
N PHE A 229 6.87 32.25 6.82
CA PHE A 229 5.54 31.79 7.18
C PHE A 229 5.19 30.44 6.53
N VAL A 230 4.40 29.67 7.27
CA VAL A 230 4.10 28.25 6.96
C VAL A 230 2.75 28.06 6.26
N SER A 231 1.83 29.02 6.33
CA SER A 231 0.41 28.78 6.00
C SER A 231 -0.17 29.58 4.85
N ALA A 232 0.65 30.25 4.04
CA ALA A 232 0.08 31.01 2.92
C ALA A 232 -0.41 30.05 1.83
N ALA A 233 -1.54 30.39 1.20
CA ALA A 233 -2.01 29.65 0.03
C ALA A 233 -0.89 29.57 -1.03
N SER A 234 -0.80 28.47 -1.80
CA SER A 234 0.21 28.31 -2.88
C SER A 234 0.37 29.54 -3.76
N GLY A 235 -0.75 30.24 -4.02
CA GLY A 235 -0.76 31.50 -4.77
C GLY A 235 0.21 32.54 -4.22
N HIS A 236 0.33 32.66 -2.90
CA HIS A 236 1.20 33.64 -2.25
C HIS A 236 2.68 33.26 -2.41
N VAL A 237 3.05 32.00 -2.18
CA VAL A 237 4.42 31.52 -2.42
C VAL A 237 4.81 31.69 -3.90
N ARG A 238 3.88 31.40 -4.82
CA ARG A 238 4.05 31.63 -6.27
C ARG A 238 4.24 33.12 -6.60
N ASP A 239 3.45 34.01 -6.00
CA ASP A 239 3.60 35.46 -6.19
C ASP A 239 4.97 35.94 -5.73
N ILE A 240 5.42 35.53 -4.54
CA ILE A 240 6.74 35.89 -4.00
C ILE A 240 7.85 35.38 -4.92
N MET A 241 7.76 34.12 -5.36
CA MET A 241 8.71 33.53 -6.31
C MET A 241 8.77 34.32 -7.61
N ARG A 242 7.62 34.72 -8.16
CA ARG A 242 7.54 35.54 -9.37
C ARG A 242 8.20 36.90 -9.17
N PHE A 243 7.90 37.60 -8.06
CA PHE A 243 8.50 38.91 -7.77
C PHE A 243 10.02 38.81 -7.52
N ALA A 244 10.47 37.81 -6.76
CA ALA A 244 11.88 37.59 -6.47
C ALA A 244 12.68 37.27 -7.74
N ARG A 245 12.18 36.37 -8.60
CA ARG A 245 12.82 36.02 -9.88
C ARG A 245 12.81 37.15 -10.88
N GLY A 246 11.69 37.89 -10.97
CA GLY A 246 11.62 39.11 -11.78
C GLY A 246 12.63 40.18 -11.35
N ALA A 247 13.11 40.11 -10.12
CA ALA A 247 14.17 40.97 -9.58
C ALA A 247 15.59 40.38 -9.70
N GLY A 248 15.76 39.21 -10.33
CA GLY A 248 17.06 38.57 -10.53
C GLY A 248 17.52 37.65 -9.40
N ILE A 249 16.69 37.38 -8.38
CA ILE A 249 17.04 36.46 -7.29
C ILE A 249 16.92 35.01 -7.77
N THR A 250 18.01 34.26 -7.65
CA THR A 250 18.06 32.82 -7.98
C THR A 250 17.83 31.92 -6.77
N ARG A 251 18.10 32.41 -5.55
CA ARG A 251 17.96 31.64 -4.30
C ARG A 251 16.73 32.11 -3.51
N VAL A 252 15.67 31.32 -3.58
CA VAL A 252 14.48 31.49 -2.74
C VAL A 252 14.29 30.23 -1.89
N ARG A 253 14.21 30.42 -0.58
CA ARG A 253 14.08 29.35 0.41
C ARG A 253 12.85 29.52 1.28
N VAL A 254 12.40 28.45 1.91
CA VAL A 254 11.22 28.43 2.76
C VAL A 254 11.50 27.67 4.05
N LEU A 255 10.83 28.09 5.12
CA LEU A 255 10.81 27.37 6.38
C LEU A 255 9.76 26.23 6.33
N PRO A 256 10.12 24.97 6.68
CA PRO A 256 9.17 23.86 6.78
C PRO A 256 8.11 24.11 7.85
N SER A 257 7.04 23.31 7.80
CA SER A 257 5.87 23.54 8.64
C SER A 257 6.10 23.17 10.11
N LEU A 258 5.42 23.85 11.04
CA LEU A 258 5.56 23.60 12.48
C LEU A 258 5.21 22.14 12.88
N HIS A 259 4.34 21.46 12.14
CA HIS A 259 4.01 20.05 12.33
C HIS A 259 5.16 19.10 11.95
N GLU A 260 6.05 19.52 11.04
CA GLU A 260 7.28 18.78 10.71
C GLU A 260 8.38 18.99 11.76
N LEU A 261 8.25 20.03 12.59
CA LEU A 261 9.18 20.42 13.66
C LEU A 261 8.62 20.00 15.03
N LEU A 262 8.39 18.69 15.21
CA LEU A 262 7.89 18.06 16.45
C LEU A 262 8.75 18.30 17.72
N THR A 263 9.81 19.12 17.64
CA THR A 263 10.84 19.28 18.68
C THR A 263 10.99 20.71 19.21
N GLY A 264 10.14 21.66 18.80
CA GLY A 264 9.97 22.93 19.51
C GLY A 264 11.15 23.93 19.43
N ASN A 265 12.15 23.70 18.58
CA ASN A 265 13.22 24.67 18.31
C ASN A 265 13.48 24.78 16.80
N VAL A 266 13.00 25.87 16.19
CA VAL A 266 13.28 26.21 14.78
C VAL A 266 14.71 26.73 14.66
N THR A 267 15.52 26.13 13.79
CA THR A 267 16.93 26.50 13.56
C THR A 267 17.17 26.93 12.11
N VAL A 268 18.31 27.58 11.85
CA VAL A 268 18.72 27.96 10.47
C VAL A 268 18.89 26.73 9.57
N HIS A 269 19.20 25.56 10.14
CA HIS A 269 19.36 24.31 9.39
C HIS A 269 18.05 23.76 8.81
N ASP A 270 16.90 24.24 9.29
CA ASP A 270 15.59 23.81 8.80
C ASP A 270 15.19 24.52 7.50
N ILE A 271 15.89 25.61 7.12
CA ILE A 271 15.62 26.37 5.89
C ILE A 271 16.04 25.53 4.68
N ARG A 272 15.11 25.31 3.74
CA ARG A 272 15.33 24.56 2.50
C ARG A 272 14.91 25.36 1.27
N ASP A 273 15.45 25.00 0.11
CA ASP A 273 14.98 25.56 -1.16
C ASP A 273 13.48 25.28 -1.34
N VAL A 274 12.79 26.13 -2.12
CA VAL A 274 11.35 25.95 -2.39
C VAL A 274 11.14 24.67 -3.21
N ASN A 275 10.33 23.76 -2.68
CA ASN A 275 9.96 22.51 -3.32
C ASN A 275 8.72 22.72 -4.18
N LEU A 276 8.47 21.77 -5.09
CA LEU A 276 7.19 21.67 -5.77
C LEU A 276 6.00 21.60 -4.78
N GLU A 277 6.16 20.86 -3.68
CA GLU A 277 5.11 20.68 -2.66
C GLU A 277 4.59 22.02 -2.12
N ASP A 278 5.49 23.00 -1.93
CA ASP A 278 5.14 24.32 -1.41
C ASP A 278 4.35 25.16 -2.43
N LEU A 279 4.54 24.88 -3.74
CA LEU A 279 3.83 25.57 -4.83
C LEU A 279 2.46 24.96 -5.14
N LEU A 280 2.22 23.71 -4.75
CA LEU A 280 0.92 23.06 -4.95
C LEU A 280 -0.08 23.49 -3.87
N GLY A 281 0.39 23.96 -2.70
CA GLY A 281 -0.37 24.71 -1.69
C GLY A 281 -1.56 23.98 -1.10
N ARG A 282 -1.48 22.66 -1.10
CA ARG A 282 -2.33 21.82 -0.27
C ARG A 282 -1.95 22.06 1.19
N LYS A 283 -2.93 22.39 2.04
CA LYS A 283 -2.73 22.41 3.49
C LYS A 283 -2.79 20.97 3.99
N PRO A 284 -1.73 20.44 4.64
CA PRO A 284 -1.76 19.11 5.19
C PRO A 284 -2.89 18.97 6.20
N ALA A 285 -3.61 17.84 6.17
CA ALA A 285 -4.60 17.55 7.19
C ALA A 285 -3.92 17.35 8.56
N PRO A 286 -4.50 17.86 9.66
CA PRO A 286 -3.92 17.68 10.99
C PRO A 286 -4.00 16.21 11.41
N VAL A 287 -2.91 15.71 12.01
CA VAL A 287 -2.78 14.31 12.45
C VAL A 287 -2.75 14.24 13.98
N ASP A 288 -3.56 13.36 14.58
CA ASP A 288 -3.56 13.06 16.01
C ASP A 288 -2.38 12.13 16.37
N ALA A 289 -1.22 12.74 16.60
CA ALA A 289 0.01 12.03 16.94
C ALA A 289 -0.10 11.20 18.24
N ASN A 290 -0.91 11.64 19.21
CA ASN A 290 -1.06 10.92 20.47
C ASN A 290 -1.82 9.60 20.28
N ARG A 291 -2.86 9.62 19.45
CA ARG A 291 -3.62 8.40 19.11
C ARG A 291 -2.76 7.39 18.36
N VAL A 292 -2.00 7.84 17.36
CA VAL A 292 -1.08 6.98 16.61
C VAL A 292 0.01 6.39 17.52
N ALA A 293 0.61 7.21 18.39
CA ALA A 293 1.61 6.75 19.34
C ALA A 293 1.04 5.72 20.34
N ALA A 294 -0.18 5.93 20.83
CA ALA A 294 -0.85 4.98 21.72
C ALA A 294 -1.15 3.64 21.03
N PHE A 295 -1.60 3.67 19.77
CA PHE A 295 -1.86 2.46 18.98
C PHE A 295 -0.59 1.64 18.73
N LEU A 296 0.52 2.29 18.37
CA LEU A 296 1.77 1.62 18.02
C LEU A 296 2.62 1.21 19.23
N ARG A 297 2.35 1.73 20.43
CA ARG A 297 3.18 1.51 21.61
C ARG A 297 3.29 0.02 21.94
N GLY A 298 4.53 -0.48 21.97
CA GLY A 298 4.82 -1.88 22.32
C GLY A 298 4.49 -2.90 21.22
N GLN A 299 4.01 -2.46 20.05
CA GLN A 299 3.64 -3.35 18.94
C GLN A 299 4.87 -3.80 18.14
N THR A 300 4.81 -5.02 17.59
CA THR A 300 5.69 -5.49 16.52
C THR A 300 5.03 -5.18 15.18
N VAL A 301 5.66 -4.30 14.40
CA VAL A 301 5.11 -3.79 13.13
C VAL A 301 5.88 -4.38 11.95
N LEU A 302 5.19 -4.93 10.95
CA LEU A 302 5.77 -5.39 9.70
C LEU A 302 5.40 -4.44 8.55
N VAL A 303 6.38 -3.97 7.79
CA VAL A 303 6.18 -3.22 6.55
C VAL A 303 6.70 -4.06 5.38
N THR A 304 5.82 -4.48 4.48
CA THR A 304 6.24 -5.12 3.22
C THR A 304 6.42 -4.07 2.12
N GLY A 305 7.35 -4.26 1.19
CA GLY A 305 7.67 -3.24 0.19
C GLY A 305 8.41 -2.05 0.83
N ALA A 306 9.17 -2.31 1.90
CA ALA A 306 9.82 -1.29 2.71
C ALA A 306 10.85 -0.46 1.92
N GLY A 307 11.45 -1.02 0.86
CA GLY A 307 12.35 -0.31 -0.04
C GLY A 307 11.66 0.61 -1.04
N GLY A 308 10.32 0.58 -1.13
CA GLY A 308 9.49 1.45 -1.98
C GLY A 308 9.28 2.85 -1.41
N SER A 309 8.69 3.77 -2.19
CA SER A 309 8.48 5.17 -1.74
C SER A 309 7.57 5.30 -0.51
N ILE A 310 6.46 4.55 -0.46
CA ILE A 310 5.55 4.56 0.69
C ILE A 310 6.13 3.75 1.85
N GLY A 311 6.67 2.55 1.56
CA GLY A 311 7.25 1.66 2.56
C GLY A 311 8.44 2.27 3.30
N SER A 312 9.30 3.01 2.61
CA SER A 312 10.46 3.68 3.24
C SER A 312 10.02 4.84 4.13
N GLU A 313 9.01 5.60 3.73
CA GLU A 313 8.45 6.66 4.58
C GLU A 313 7.70 6.09 5.79
N LEU A 314 6.96 4.99 5.63
CA LEU A 314 6.41 4.21 6.76
C LEU A 314 7.52 3.80 7.72
N ALA A 315 8.62 3.24 7.22
CA ALA A 315 9.77 2.86 8.04
C ALA A 315 10.35 4.05 8.81
N ARG A 316 10.48 5.22 8.18
CA ARG A 316 10.97 6.45 8.84
C ARG A 316 10.05 6.88 9.98
N GLN A 317 8.75 6.96 9.75
CA GLN A 317 7.80 7.41 10.78
C GLN A 317 7.67 6.38 11.91
N LEU A 318 7.60 5.08 11.58
CA LEU A 318 7.52 4.00 12.55
C LEU A 318 8.79 3.87 13.40
N SER A 319 9.98 4.10 12.84
CA SER A 319 11.25 4.06 13.59
C SER A 319 11.32 5.09 14.73
N ARG A 320 10.60 6.20 14.58
CA ARG A 320 10.48 7.29 15.57
C ARG A 320 9.32 7.09 16.54
N SER A 321 8.53 6.03 16.38
CA SER A 321 7.42 5.69 17.28
C SER A 321 7.87 4.84 18.47
N ASP A 322 6.97 4.62 19.42
CA ASP A 322 7.14 3.72 20.58
C ASP A 322 6.88 2.23 20.25
N ALA A 323 6.90 1.85 18.97
CA ALA A 323 6.83 0.43 18.56
C ALA A 323 7.99 -0.37 19.18
N ALA A 324 7.68 -1.59 19.63
CA ALA A 324 8.69 -2.49 20.20
C ALA A 324 9.69 -2.95 19.13
N ARG A 325 9.19 -3.20 17.91
CA ARG A 325 9.99 -3.64 16.77
C ARG A 325 9.36 -3.20 15.45
N VAL A 326 10.20 -2.87 14.47
CA VAL A 326 9.79 -2.54 13.10
C VAL A 326 10.55 -3.46 12.13
N LEU A 327 9.82 -4.32 11.44
CA LEU A 327 10.35 -5.26 10.46
C LEU A 327 10.17 -4.68 9.06
N LEU A 328 11.26 -4.61 8.30
CA LEU A 328 11.30 -4.04 6.95
C LEU A 328 11.51 -5.16 5.94
N LEU A 329 10.44 -5.56 5.26
CA LEU A 329 10.43 -6.65 4.30
C LEU A 329 10.42 -6.12 2.85
N ASP A 330 11.36 -6.58 2.03
CA ASP A 330 11.41 -6.27 0.60
C ASP A 330 12.25 -7.33 -0.16
N THR A 331 12.07 -7.39 -1.48
CA THR A 331 12.94 -8.16 -2.39
C THR A 331 14.15 -7.34 -2.84
N ASN A 332 14.04 -6.01 -2.82
CA ASN A 332 15.10 -5.09 -3.19
C ASN A 332 16.09 -4.91 -2.03
N GLU A 333 17.08 -5.79 -2.00
CA GLU A 333 18.18 -5.79 -1.03
C GLU A 333 18.86 -4.42 -0.93
N THR A 334 19.18 -3.78 -2.05
CA THR A 334 19.92 -2.51 -2.06
C THR A 334 19.10 -1.36 -1.46
N ALA A 335 17.80 -1.33 -1.75
CA ALA A 335 16.90 -0.34 -1.16
C ALA A 335 16.74 -0.55 0.35
N LEU A 336 16.66 -1.80 0.81
CA LEU A 336 16.66 -2.13 2.24
C LEU A 336 17.97 -1.76 2.93
N PHE A 337 19.11 -2.02 2.30
CA PHE A 337 20.42 -1.68 2.83
C PHE A 337 20.53 -0.17 3.09
N HIS A 338 20.24 0.65 2.07
CA HIS A 338 20.30 2.11 2.23
C HIS A 338 19.26 2.64 3.23
N LEU A 339 18.07 2.06 3.25
CA LEU A 339 17.05 2.43 4.23
C LEU A 339 17.51 2.09 5.65
N ALA A 340 18.10 0.91 5.85
CA ALA A 340 18.63 0.50 7.14
C ALA A 340 19.76 1.44 7.58
N GLU A 341 20.74 1.73 6.72
CA GLU A 341 21.83 2.68 6.99
C GLU A 341 21.32 4.06 7.39
N GLU A 342 20.30 4.57 6.69
CA GLU A 342 19.69 5.87 7.01
C GLU A 342 19.02 5.89 8.40
N LEU A 343 18.48 4.76 8.85
CA LEU A 343 17.81 4.64 10.14
C LEU A 343 18.77 4.32 11.30
N VAL A 344 20.09 4.15 11.05
CA VAL A 344 21.11 3.87 12.09
C VAL A 344 21.37 5.11 12.94
N HIS A 345 20.60 5.24 14.02
CA HIS A 345 20.93 6.06 15.18
C HIS A 345 20.84 5.19 16.44
N ALA A 346 21.81 5.34 17.36
CA ALA A 346 22.15 4.36 18.41
C ALA A 346 21.00 3.76 19.27
N PRO A 347 19.83 4.40 19.48
CA PRO A 347 18.67 3.78 20.13
C PRO A 347 17.67 3.07 19.17
N VAL A 348 17.72 3.36 17.87
CA VAL A 348 16.78 2.89 16.84
C VAL A 348 17.23 1.56 16.21
N GLU A 349 18.55 1.35 16.11
CA GLU A 349 19.17 0.18 15.46
C GLU A 349 18.72 -1.16 16.06
N GLN A 350 18.47 -1.24 17.38
CA GLN A 350 18.05 -2.49 18.03
C GLN A 350 16.58 -2.85 17.75
N ARG A 351 15.74 -1.91 17.31
CA ARG A 351 14.30 -2.10 17.08
C ARG A 351 13.95 -2.31 15.61
N VAL A 352 14.76 -1.81 14.69
CA VAL A 352 14.53 -1.96 13.24
C VAL A 352 15.27 -3.20 12.74
N GLN A 353 14.56 -4.10 12.06
CA GLN A 353 15.14 -5.33 11.51
C GLN A 353 14.77 -5.45 10.03
N THR A 354 15.71 -5.84 9.18
CA THR A 354 15.47 -6.08 7.75
C THR A 354 15.15 -7.54 7.49
N VAL A 355 14.26 -7.80 6.54
CA VAL A 355 13.83 -9.15 6.12
C VAL A 355 13.84 -9.21 4.60
N ILE A 356 14.74 -10.01 4.03
CA ILE A 356 14.74 -10.27 2.59
C ILE A 356 13.75 -11.41 2.31
N ALA A 357 12.64 -11.09 1.65
CA ALA A 357 11.62 -12.05 1.26
C ALA A 357 10.78 -11.50 0.09
N ASP A 358 10.29 -12.42 -0.74
CA ASP A 358 9.30 -12.13 -1.77
C ASP A 358 7.90 -12.44 -1.22
N VAL A 359 6.97 -11.50 -1.35
CA VAL A 359 5.56 -11.70 -0.95
C VAL A 359 4.88 -12.79 -1.78
N ARG A 360 5.45 -13.14 -2.94
CA ARG A 360 5.00 -14.23 -3.81
C ARG A 360 5.40 -15.63 -3.32
N ASP A 361 6.24 -15.74 -2.28
CA ASP A 361 6.65 -17.01 -1.68
C ASP A 361 5.86 -17.25 -0.37
N PRO A 362 4.72 -17.97 -0.42
CA PRO A 362 3.86 -18.17 0.73
C PRO A 362 4.57 -18.90 1.88
N ASP A 363 5.45 -19.86 1.59
CA ASP A 363 6.18 -20.61 2.60
C ASP A 363 7.17 -19.71 3.35
N LYS A 364 7.88 -18.83 2.62
CA LYS A 364 8.78 -17.85 3.25
C LYS A 364 8.01 -16.85 4.09
N ILE A 365 6.89 -16.35 3.59
CA ILE A 365 6.04 -15.42 4.34
C ILE A 365 5.49 -16.08 5.60
N GLN A 366 5.01 -17.32 5.53
CA GLN A 366 4.53 -18.06 6.70
C GLN A 366 5.64 -18.21 7.76
N ARG A 367 6.88 -18.52 7.35
CA ARG A 367 8.04 -18.56 8.26
C ARG A 367 8.36 -17.20 8.91
N VAL A 368 8.20 -16.10 8.17
CA VAL A 368 8.39 -14.75 8.73
C VAL A 368 7.35 -14.48 9.82
N PHE A 369 6.08 -14.76 9.54
CA PHE A 369 4.99 -14.58 10.50
C PHE A 369 5.13 -15.49 11.73
N SER A 370 5.50 -16.76 11.54
CA SER A 370 5.70 -17.70 12.67
C SER A 370 6.86 -17.30 13.57
N THR A 371 7.92 -16.70 12.99
CA THR A 371 9.12 -16.28 13.72
C THR A 371 8.90 -14.98 14.48
N TRP A 372 8.31 -13.98 13.82
CA TRP A 372 8.28 -12.62 14.35
C TRP A 372 6.94 -12.21 14.96
N ARG A 373 5.85 -12.91 14.61
CA ARG A 373 4.47 -12.66 15.08
C ARG A 373 4.10 -11.17 15.08
N PRO A 374 4.05 -10.52 13.91
CA PRO A 374 3.71 -9.09 13.83
C PRO A 374 2.27 -8.84 14.29
N ASP A 375 2.11 -7.82 15.13
CA ASP A 375 0.81 -7.37 15.63
C ASP A 375 0.11 -6.43 14.62
N VAL A 376 0.90 -5.65 13.88
CA VAL A 376 0.42 -4.73 12.85
C VAL A 376 1.20 -4.93 11.56
N VAL A 377 0.50 -5.03 10.43
CA VAL A 377 1.10 -5.18 9.10
C VAL A 377 0.70 -3.99 8.21
N TYR A 378 1.67 -3.29 7.65
CA TYR A 378 1.47 -2.32 6.57
C TYR A 378 1.96 -2.92 5.25
N HIS A 379 1.02 -3.33 4.39
CA HIS A 379 1.30 -3.97 3.13
C HIS A 379 1.45 -2.95 1.99
N ALA A 380 2.68 -2.52 1.73
CA ALA A 380 3.05 -1.59 0.66
C ALA A 380 3.77 -2.24 -0.54
N ALA A 381 3.90 -3.57 -0.56
CA ALA A 381 4.51 -4.31 -1.66
C ALA A 381 3.52 -4.43 -2.83
N ALA A 382 3.80 -3.77 -3.96
CA ALA A 382 2.98 -3.84 -5.16
C ALA A 382 3.74 -3.32 -6.38
N TYR A 383 3.36 -3.78 -7.58
CA TYR A 383 3.70 -3.11 -8.81
C TYR A 383 2.66 -2.03 -9.16
N LYS A 384 3.15 -0.82 -9.46
CA LYS A 384 2.30 0.38 -9.63
C LYS A 384 2.28 1.01 -11.02
N HIS A 385 3.21 0.64 -11.90
CA HIS A 385 3.38 1.32 -13.19
C HIS A 385 2.36 0.82 -14.21
N VAL A 386 1.29 1.59 -14.45
CA VAL A 386 0.20 1.23 -15.37
C VAL A 386 0.70 0.71 -16.73
N PRO A 387 1.58 1.41 -17.47
CA PRO A 387 2.01 0.93 -18.79
C PRO A 387 2.81 -0.38 -18.74
N LEU A 388 3.53 -0.64 -17.64
CA LEU A 388 4.27 -1.89 -17.46
C LEU A 388 3.31 -3.03 -17.12
N MET A 389 2.34 -2.78 -16.24
CA MET A 389 1.35 -3.79 -15.85
C MET A 389 0.36 -4.11 -16.96
N GLU A 390 0.13 -3.17 -17.88
CA GLU A 390 -0.58 -3.47 -19.13
C GLU A 390 0.21 -4.42 -20.04
N ARG A 391 1.54 -4.41 -20.00
CA ARG A 391 2.37 -5.35 -20.79
C ARG A 391 2.66 -6.66 -20.08
N HIS A 392 2.66 -6.64 -18.75
CA HIS A 392 2.98 -7.78 -17.88
C HIS A 392 1.85 -7.99 -16.86
N PRO A 393 0.64 -8.35 -17.31
CA PRO A 393 -0.52 -8.49 -16.42
C PRO A 393 -0.41 -9.69 -15.49
N ASP A 394 0.29 -10.74 -15.90
CA ASP A 394 0.66 -11.90 -15.09
C ASP A 394 1.47 -11.51 -13.85
N GLU A 395 2.48 -10.66 -13.99
CA GLU A 395 3.29 -10.17 -12.87
C GLU A 395 2.48 -9.26 -11.94
N ALA A 396 1.53 -8.50 -12.49
CA ALA A 396 0.59 -7.70 -11.70
C ALA A 396 -0.30 -8.59 -10.83
N VAL A 397 -0.87 -9.67 -11.39
CA VAL A 397 -1.67 -10.66 -10.65
C VAL A 397 -0.84 -11.31 -9.55
N ARG A 398 0.33 -11.87 -9.89
CA ARG A 398 1.17 -12.60 -8.94
C ARG A 398 1.60 -11.74 -7.76
N THR A 399 1.95 -10.48 -8.00
CA THR A 399 2.42 -9.59 -6.93
C THR A 399 1.27 -8.93 -6.17
N ASN A 400 0.35 -8.27 -6.89
CA ASN A 400 -0.67 -7.43 -6.26
C ASN A 400 -1.84 -8.24 -5.70
N ILE A 401 -2.18 -9.40 -6.28
CA ILE A 401 -3.28 -10.25 -5.80
C ILE A 401 -2.73 -11.41 -4.97
N LEU A 402 -1.97 -12.32 -5.59
CA LEU A 402 -1.51 -13.53 -4.91
C LEU A 402 -0.53 -13.21 -3.76
N GLY A 403 0.37 -12.24 -3.97
CA GLY A 403 1.24 -11.75 -2.91
C GLY A 403 0.48 -11.11 -1.75
N THR A 404 -0.57 -10.32 -2.03
CA THR A 404 -1.45 -9.78 -0.98
C THR A 404 -2.15 -10.90 -0.21
N LEU A 405 -2.70 -11.90 -0.92
CA LEU A 405 -3.38 -13.05 -0.33
C LEU A 405 -2.44 -13.83 0.61
N ALA A 406 -1.22 -14.13 0.16
CA ALA A 406 -0.24 -14.88 0.97
C ALA A 406 0.12 -14.16 2.29
N VAL A 407 0.35 -12.84 2.25
CA VAL A 407 0.66 -12.06 3.46
C VAL A 407 -0.56 -11.95 4.37
N ALA A 408 -1.77 -11.78 3.81
CA ALA A 408 -3.00 -11.66 4.58
C ALA A 408 -3.42 -12.98 5.25
N GLU A 409 -3.29 -14.11 4.56
CA GLU A 409 -3.55 -15.43 5.14
C GLU A 409 -2.54 -15.75 6.26
N ALA A 410 -1.26 -15.40 6.08
CA ALA A 410 -0.25 -15.56 7.14
C ALA A 410 -0.54 -14.67 8.36
N ALA A 411 -1.02 -13.44 8.15
CA ALA A 411 -1.45 -12.53 9.20
C ALA A 411 -2.64 -13.08 9.98
N LEU A 412 -3.66 -13.58 9.27
CA LEU A 412 -4.83 -14.22 9.87
C LEU A 412 -4.44 -15.44 10.70
N ALA A 413 -3.59 -16.32 10.16
CA ALA A 413 -3.16 -17.55 10.82
C ALA A 413 -2.35 -17.29 12.10
N CYS A 414 -1.59 -16.19 12.16
CA CYS A 414 -0.82 -15.82 13.36
C CYS A 414 -1.59 -14.91 14.34
N GLY A 415 -2.83 -14.53 14.03
CA GLY A 415 -3.64 -13.66 14.88
C GLY A 415 -3.12 -12.21 14.95
N THR A 416 -2.53 -11.70 13.86
CA THR A 416 -2.17 -10.27 13.73
C THR A 416 -3.39 -9.41 14.06
N HIS A 417 -3.24 -8.34 14.84
CA HIS A 417 -4.36 -7.49 15.26
C HIS A 417 -4.87 -6.62 14.11
N THR A 418 -3.98 -6.01 13.32
CA THR A 418 -4.37 -5.08 12.24
C THR A 418 -3.53 -5.27 10.99
N PHE A 419 -4.20 -5.41 9.85
CA PHE A 419 -3.58 -5.48 8.53
C PHE A 419 -4.05 -4.31 7.67
N VAL A 420 -3.10 -3.52 7.18
CA VAL A 420 -3.33 -2.31 6.40
C VAL A 420 -2.82 -2.50 4.98
N LEU A 421 -3.73 -2.59 4.01
CA LEU A 421 -3.42 -2.59 2.58
C LEU A 421 -3.24 -1.15 2.09
N ILE A 422 -2.06 -0.83 1.55
CA ILE A 422 -1.86 0.42 0.80
C ILE A 422 -2.52 0.27 -0.56
N SER A 423 -3.59 1.04 -0.81
CA SER A 423 -4.34 1.04 -2.07
C SER A 423 -4.22 2.38 -2.80
N THR A 424 -4.98 2.58 -3.87
CA THR A 424 -4.86 3.73 -4.78
C THR A 424 -6.22 4.15 -5.32
N ASP A 425 -6.37 5.44 -5.64
CA ASP A 425 -7.47 5.98 -6.43
C ASP A 425 -7.76 5.20 -7.73
N LYS A 426 -6.74 4.59 -8.34
CA LYS A 426 -6.88 3.78 -9.58
C LYS A 426 -7.66 2.48 -9.39
N ALA A 427 -7.89 2.05 -8.15
CA ALA A 427 -8.81 0.95 -7.85
C ALA A 427 -10.29 1.37 -7.95
N VAL A 428 -10.58 2.67 -7.89
CA VAL A 428 -11.93 3.23 -8.07
C VAL A 428 -12.27 3.22 -9.56
N ASN A 429 -13.36 2.52 -9.93
CA ASN A 429 -13.78 2.30 -11.32
C ASN A 429 -12.59 1.88 -12.22
N ALA A 430 -11.93 0.77 -11.87
CA ALA A 430 -10.64 0.40 -12.44
C ALA A 430 -10.71 0.15 -13.96
N THR A 431 -9.92 0.91 -14.73
CA THR A 431 -9.82 0.79 -16.21
C THR A 431 -8.50 0.17 -16.69
N SER A 432 -7.59 -0.12 -15.76
CA SER A 432 -6.26 -0.67 -16.06
C SER A 432 -6.02 -1.96 -15.28
N VAL A 433 -5.13 -2.81 -15.76
CA VAL A 433 -4.68 -4.03 -15.07
C VAL A 433 -4.17 -3.71 -13.67
N MET A 434 -3.39 -2.64 -13.51
CA MET A 434 -2.85 -2.23 -12.22
C MET A 434 -3.98 -1.85 -11.25
N GLY A 435 -4.92 -1.01 -11.71
CA GLY A 435 -6.10 -0.64 -10.91
C GLY A 435 -6.96 -1.84 -10.54
N ALA A 436 -7.20 -2.75 -11.49
CA ALA A 436 -8.03 -3.92 -11.31
C ALA A 436 -7.42 -4.90 -10.29
N THR A 437 -6.12 -5.16 -10.39
CA THR A 437 -5.43 -6.02 -9.42
C THR A 437 -5.44 -5.44 -8.01
N LYS A 438 -5.33 -4.11 -7.85
CA LYS A 438 -5.48 -3.46 -6.53
C LYS A 438 -6.92 -3.51 -6.01
N ARG A 439 -7.92 -3.39 -6.88
CA ARG A 439 -9.33 -3.57 -6.54
C ARG A 439 -9.62 -4.98 -6.04
N LEU A 440 -9.12 -6.01 -6.73
CA LEU A 440 -9.26 -7.40 -6.29
C LEU A 440 -8.54 -7.64 -4.96
N ALA A 441 -7.37 -7.01 -4.74
CA ALA A 441 -6.68 -7.08 -3.45
C ALA A 441 -7.52 -6.50 -2.29
N GLU A 442 -8.26 -5.42 -2.52
CA GLU A 442 -9.22 -4.89 -1.53
C GLU A 442 -10.35 -5.89 -1.25
N TRP A 443 -10.88 -6.56 -2.27
CA TRP A 443 -11.90 -7.59 -2.09
C TRP A 443 -11.36 -8.82 -1.34
N VAL A 444 -10.10 -9.20 -1.54
CA VAL A 444 -9.44 -10.23 -0.72
C VAL A 444 -9.43 -9.81 0.75
N MET A 445 -9.06 -8.56 1.05
CA MET A 445 -9.08 -8.05 2.45
C MET A 445 -10.49 -8.14 3.03
N LYS A 446 -11.49 -7.67 2.28
CA LYS A 446 -12.89 -7.71 2.70
C LYS A 446 -13.39 -9.14 2.93
N ALA A 447 -13.04 -10.09 2.07
CA ALA A 447 -13.43 -11.50 2.20
C ALA A 447 -12.76 -12.21 3.39
N LEU A 448 -11.57 -11.77 3.82
CA LEU A 448 -10.88 -12.31 4.99
C LEU A 448 -11.34 -11.66 6.30
N ASN A 449 -11.91 -10.46 6.22
CA ASN A 449 -12.43 -9.75 7.39
C ASN A 449 -13.54 -10.56 8.07
N GLY A 450 -13.48 -10.68 9.40
CA GLY A 450 -14.45 -11.45 10.18
C GLY A 450 -14.17 -12.97 10.31
N ARG A 451 -13.16 -13.54 9.64
CA ARG A 451 -12.75 -14.95 9.82
C ARG A 451 -11.92 -15.23 11.07
N GLY A 452 -11.49 -14.19 11.76
CA GLY A 452 -10.65 -14.26 12.94
C GLY A 452 -10.57 -12.90 13.63
N ALA A 453 -9.59 -12.75 14.53
CA ALA A 453 -9.39 -11.50 15.27
C ALA A 453 -8.70 -10.40 14.44
N THR A 454 -8.13 -10.72 13.29
CA THR A 454 -7.43 -9.76 12.43
C THR A 454 -8.39 -8.80 11.78
N ARG A 455 -8.20 -7.50 12.04
CA ARG A 455 -8.90 -6.44 11.33
C ARG A 455 -8.16 -6.09 10.05
N PHE A 456 -8.83 -6.29 8.92
CA PHE A 456 -8.31 -5.90 7.60
C PHE A 456 -8.85 -4.52 7.21
N LEU A 457 -7.97 -3.63 6.78
CA LEU A 457 -8.34 -2.31 6.28
C LEU A 457 -7.52 -1.93 5.05
N ALA A 458 -8.11 -1.19 4.13
CA ALA A 458 -7.44 -0.64 2.96
C ALA A 458 -7.49 0.89 3.00
N VAL A 459 -6.39 1.55 2.61
CA VAL A 459 -6.34 3.02 2.53
C VAL A 459 -6.02 3.44 1.10
N ARG A 460 -6.97 4.11 0.45
CA ARG A 460 -6.84 4.66 -0.90
C ARG A 460 -6.34 6.11 -0.82
N PHE A 461 -5.44 6.44 -1.73
CA PHE A 461 -5.03 7.82 -2.00
C PHE A 461 -4.52 7.94 -3.43
N GLY A 462 -4.40 9.18 -3.90
CA GLY A 462 -3.93 9.48 -5.26
C GLY A 462 -2.42 9.50 -5.40
N ASN A 463 -1.92 10.34 -6.30
CA ASN A 463 -0.50 10.40 -6.59
C ASN A 463 0.27 11.03 -5.43
N VAL A 464 1.47 10.51 -5.21
CA VAL A 464 2.40 11.02 -4.20
C VAL A 464 3.58 11.71 -4.87
N ILE A 465 3.84 12.95 -4.46
CA ILE A 465 4.88 13.81 -5.02
C ILE A 465 6.26 13.19 -4.76
N GLY A 466 7.12 13.21 -5.78
CA GLY A 466 8.49 12.70 -5.68
C GLY A 466 8.61 11.18 -5.57
N SER A 467 7.51 10.42 -5.67
CA SER A 467 7.59 8.96 -5.63
C SER A 467 8.38 8.41 -6.83
N ARG A 468 9.11 7.30 -6.62
CA ARG A 468 9.99 6.70 -7.64
C ARG A 468 9.24 6.44 -8.95
N GLY A 469 9.82 6.88 -10.06
CA GLY A 469 9.26 6.70 -11.41
C GLY A 469 7.91 7.41 -11.66
N SER A 470 7.53 8.38 -10.81
CA SER A 470 6.34 9.21 -11.05
C SER A 470 6.61 10.34 -12.05
N VAL A 471 5.55 11.07 -12.40
CA VAL A 471 5.60 12.15 -13.39
C VAL A 471 6.61 13.24 -13.01
N VAL A 472 6.74 13.60 -11.73
CA VAL A 472 7.63 14.69 -11.30
C VAL A 472 9.11 14.38 -11.58
N PRO A 473 9.68 13.24 -11.11
CA PRO A 473 11.05 12.86 -11.48
C PRO A 473 11.28 12.74 -12.99
N VAL A 474 10.29 12.26 -13.75
CA VAL A 474 10.40 12.13 -15.21
C VAL A 474 10.48 13.52 -15.86
N LEU A 475 9.62 14.46 -15.46
CA LEU A 475 9.64 15.84 -15.94
C LEU A 475 10.93 16.55 -15.55
N GLN A 476 11.39 16.40 -14.30
CA GLN A 476 12.66 16.97 -13.84
C GLN A 476 13.85 16.44 -14.67
N GLU A 477 13.87 15.15 -14.99
CA GLU A 477 14.91 14.56 -15.82
C GLU A 477 14.85 15.06 -17.28
N GLN A 478 13.65 15.21 -17.85
CA GLN A 478 13.46 15.80 -19.18
C GLN A 478 13.96 17.26 -19.22
N ILE A 479 13.62 18.04 -18.19
CA ILE A 479 14.08 19.43 -18.04
C ILE A 479 15.60 19.50 -17.93
N ARG A 480 16.19 18.63 -17.10
CA ARG A 480 17.65 18.55 -16.92
C ARG A 480 18.39 18.20 -18.23
N ARG A 481 17.75 17.48 -19.14
CA ARG A 481 18.29 17.15 -20.48
C ARG A 481 18.05 18.24 -21.54
N GLY A 482 17.37 19.33 -21.19
CA GLY A 482 17.03 20.42 -22.12
C GLY A 482 15.70 20.24 -22.86
N GLY A 483 14.87 19.27 -22.48
CA GLY A 483 13.58 19.00 -23.11
C GLY A 483 13.64 18.16 -24.40
N PRO A 484 12.53 18.06 -25.16
CA PRO A 484 11.20 18.61 -24.82
C PRO A 484 10.57 17.88 -23.63
N VAL A 485 9.72 18.59 -22.90
CA VAL A 485 8.89 18.00 -21.86
C VAL A 485 7.67 17.34 -22.51
N THR A 486 7.42 16.07 -22.18
CA THR A 486 6.30 15.31 -22.76
C THR A 486 5.13 15.22 -21.79
N ILE A 487 3.96 15.70 -22.26
CA ILE A 487 2.69 15.64 -21.53
C ILE A 487 1.73 14.73 -22.27
N THR A 488 0.99 13.91 -21.53
CA THR A 488 0.09 12.94 -22.14
C THR A 488 -1.09 13.62 -22.85
N HIS A 489 -1.77 14.54 -22.16
CA HIS A 489 -2.92 15.29 -22.67
C HIS A 489 -3.01 16.66 -21.97
N PRO A 490 -3.42 17.74 -22.66
CA PRO A 490 -3.48 19.10 -22.10
C PRO A 490 -4.42 19.22 -20.88
N GLU A 491 -5.51 18.45 -20.87
CA GLU A 491 -6.51 18.49 -19.80
C GLU A 491 -6.26 17.45 -18.69
N MET A 492 -5.23 16.62 -18.79
CA MET A 492 -5.00 15.56 -17.81
C MET A 492 -4.74 16.15 -16.42
N SER A 493 -5.48 15.69 -15.42
CA SER A 493 -5.31 16.11 -14.03
C SER A 493 -5.13 14.94 -13.09
N ARG A 494 -4.39 15.16 -12.01
CA ARG A 494 -4.16 14.17 -10.94
C ARG A 494 -4.23 14.84 -9.58
N TYR A 495 -4.63 14.06 -8.60
CA TYR A 495 -4.56 14.45 -7.21
C TYR A 495 -3.16 14.21 -6.66
N PHE A 496 -2.65 15.16 -5.88
CA PHE A 496 -1.31 15.07 -5.30
C PHE A 496 -1.32 15.30 -3.80
N MET A 497 -0.45 14.58 -3.11
CA MET A 497 -0.15 14.70 -1.70
C MET A 497 1.35 14.43 -1.49
N SER A 498 1.95 14.94 -0.40
CA SER A 498 3.33 14.56 -0.06
C SER A 498 3.39 13.13 0.49
N THR A 499 4.55 12.48 0.35
CA THR A 499 4.73 11.10 0.88
C THR A 499 4.53 11.06 2.40
N ARG A 500 5.04 12.09 3.08
CA ARG A 500 4.96 12.22 4.55
C ARG A 500 3.52 12.34 5.03
N GLU A 501 2.73 13.18 4.37
CA GLU A 501 1.32 13.39 4.69
C GLU A 501 0.51 12.11 4.45
N ALA A 502 0.71 11.44 3.30
CA ALA A 502 0.00 10.21 2.97
C ALA A 502 0.25 9.13 4.03
N VAL A 503 1.52 8.93 4.41
CA VAL A 503 1.88 7.96 5.44
C VAL A 503 1.32 8.34 6.81
N ALA A 504 1.38 9.62 7.20
CA ALA A 504 0.85 10.06 8.48
C ALA A 504 -0.67 9.83 8.59
N LEU A 505 -1.42 10.07 7.50
CA LEU A 505 -2.85 9.78 7.43
C LEU A 505 -3.16 8.28 7.37
N VAL A 506 -2.31 7.47 6.72
CA VAL A 506 -2.41 5.99 6.77
C VAL A 506 -2.23 5.48 8.19
N LEU A 507 -1.24 5.98 8.93
CA LEU A 507 -1.03 5.62 10.33
C LEU A 507 -2.25 6.04 11.18
N GLN A 508 -2.79 7.24 10.95
CA GLN A 508 -4.00 7.70 11.62
C GLN A 508 -5.22 6.82 11.32
N ALA A 509 -5.45 6.44 10.05
CA ALA A 509 -6.54 5.55 9.65
C ALA A 509 -6.40 4.17 10.30
N SER A 510 -5.17 3.65 10.40
CA SER A 510 -4.94 2.35 11.07
C SER A 510 -5.23 2.38 12.58
N ALA A 511 -5.12 3.55 13.21
CA ALA A 511 -5.46 3.76 14.62
C ALA A 511 -6.95 4.12 14.84
N ALA A 512 -7.77 4.17 13.78
CA ALA A 512 -9.19 4.45 13.88
C ALA A 512 -9.91 3.32 14.64
N GLN A 513 -10.87 3.64 15.50
CA GLN A 513 -11.74 2.62 16.13
C GLN A 513 -13.02 2.33 15.32
N GLU A 514 -13.22 3.04 14.21
CA GLU A 514 -14.41 2.93 13.36
C GLU A 514 -14.43 1.60 12.58
N SER A 515 -15.61 1.01 12.40
CA SER A 515 -15.82 -0.31 11.78
C SER A 515 -15.84 -0.27 10.24
N HIS A 516 -14.95 0.52 9.63
CA HIS A 516 -14.85 0.64 8.18
C HIS A 516 -13.65 -0.14 7.64
N ASP A 517 -13.86 -0.80 6.50
CA ASP A 517 -12.88 -1.66 5.84
C ASP A 517 -12.02 -0.89 4.85
N ILE A 518 -12.53 0.22 4.29
CA ILE A 518 -11.85 1.01 3.28
C ILE A 518 -11.94 2.49 3.65
N PHE A 519 -10.79 3.16 3.62
CA PHE A 519 -10.66 4.60 3.81
C PHE A 519 -10.14 5.27 2.53
N MET A 520 -10.58 6.49 2.27
CA MET A 520 -10.06 7.36 1.22
C MET A 520 -9.45 8.60 1.88
N LEU A 521 -8.20 8.93 1.57
CA LEU A 521 -7.60 10.16 2.08
C LEU A 521 -8.19 11.37 1.36
N ASP A 522 -8.37 12.49 2.08
CA ASP A 522 -8.74 13.75 1.46
C ASP A 522 -7.63 14.16 0.49
N MET A 523 -7.91 14.17 -0.80
CA MET A 523 -6.93 14.46 -1.83
C MET A 523 -6.89 15.94 -2.24
N GLY A 524 -7.75 16.79 -1.66
CA GLY A 524 -7.84 18.19 -2.02
C GLY A 524 -8.27 18.40 -3.47
N GLN A 525 -7.79 19.47 -4.10
CA GLN A 525 -8.14 19.78 -5.49
C GLN A 525 -7.20 19.08 -6.49
N PRO A 526 -7.71 18.59 -7.63
CA PRO A 526 -6.89 17.99 -8.67
C PRO A 526 -6.03 19.06 -9.36
N ILE A 527 -4.84 18.67 -9.81
CA ILE A 527 -3.86 19.56 -10.45
C ILE A 527 -3.63 19.07 -11.87
N ARG A 528 -3.66 19.98 -12.85
CA ARG A 528 -3.36 19.63 -14.23
C ARG A 528 -1.87 19.34 -14.39
N ILE A 529 -1.55 18.27 -15.12
CA ILE A 529 -0.17 17.86 -15.37
C ILE A 529 0.58 18.90 -16.21
N LEU A 530 -0.13 19.60 -17.11
CA LEU A 530 0.43 20.71 -17.88
C LEU A 530 0.90 21.85 -16.95
N ASP A 531 0.05 22.28 -16.02
CA ASP A 531 0.38 23.37 -15.08
C ASP A 531 1.57 22.96 -14.20
N LEU A 532 1.57 21.70 -13.74
CA LEU A 532 2.67 21.13 -12.98
C LEU A 532 4.00 21.18 -13.77
N ALA A 533 3.98 20.81 -15.05
CA ALA A 533 5.17 20.83 -15.89
C ALA A 533 5.69 22.25 -16.13
N GLN A 534 4.79 23.20 -16.38
CA GLN A 534 5.16 24.62 -16.51
C GLN A 534 5.79 25.16 -15.23
N GLU A 535 5.25 24.80 -14.06
CA GLU A 535 5.83 25.19 -12.77
C GLU A 535 7.20 24.55 -12.54
N LEU A 536 7.42 23.30 -12.94
CA LEU A 536 8.74 22.65 -12.84
C LEU A 536 9.79 23.30 -13.74
N ILE A 537 9.41 23.69 -14.97
CA ILE A 537 10.28 24.43 -15.90
C ILE A 537 10.65 25.77 -15.27
N ARG A 538 9.64 26.52 -14.79
CA ARG A 538 9.86 27.79 -14.08
C ARG A 538 10.76 27.58 -12.88
N LEU A 539 10.51 26.60 -12.03
CA LEU A 539 11.35 26.29 -10.86
C LEU A 539 12.82 26.06 -11.24
N SER A 540 13.08 25.49 -12.41
CA SER A 540 14.44 25.25 -12.92
C SER A 540 15.13 26.50 -13.49
N GLY A 541 14.47 27.67 -13.45
CA GLY A 541 15.00 28.94 -13.94
C GLY A 541 14.75 29.18 -15.43
N LEU A 542 13.86 28.41 -16.04
CA LEU A 542 13.61 28.40 -17.49
C LEU A 542 12.17 28.85 -17.80
N GLU A 543 11.92 29.34 -19.00
CA GLU A 543 10.60 29.75 -19.48
C GLU A 543 9.95 28.63 -20.33
N PRO A 544 8.74 28.17 -19.97
CA PRO A 544 7.98 27.20 -20.78
C PRO A 544 7.75 27.71 -22.22
N ASP A 545 7.84 26.81 -23.20
CA ASP A 545 7.66 27.06 -24.65
C ASP A 545 8.65 28.04 -25.29
N LYS A 546 9.56 28.64 -24.51
CA LYS A 546 10.68 29.45 -24.99
C LYS A 546 12.02 28.74 -24.82
N ASP A 547 12.32 28.31 -23.60
CA ASP A 547 13.56 27.60 -23.28
C ASP A 547 13.36 26.07 -23.36
N ILE A 548 12.17 25.58 -22.99
CA ILE A 548 11.80 24.17 -23.02
C ILE A 548 10.46 23.98 -23.74
N PRO A 549 10.43 23.33 -24.91
CA PRO A 549 9.19 23.00 -25.60
C PRO A 549 8.36 21.96 -24.84
N ILE A 550 7.03 22.13 -24.82
CA ILE A 550 6.09 21.12 -24.30
C ILE A 550 5.42 20.40 -25.47
N VAL A 551 5.50 19.06 -25.49
CA VAL A 551 4.96 18.21 -26.56
C VAL A 551 3.90 17.25 -26.02
N PHE A 552 2.79 17.13 -26.73
CA PHE A 552 1.71 16.21 -26.39
C PHE A 552 1.92 14.82 -27.01
N SER A 553 1.86 13.77 -26.19
CA SER A 553 2.17 12.38 -26.59
C SER A 553 0.95 11.48 -26.77
N GLY A 554 -0.25 11.93 -26.36
CA GLY A 554 -1.49 11.15 -26.44
C GLY A 554 -1.71 10.23 -25.23
N ILE A 555 -2.97 9.92 -24.94
CA ILE A 555 -3.38 9.08 -23.81
C ILE A 555 -2.92 7.63 -24.01
N ARG A 556 -2.27 7.07 -22.99
CA ARG A 556 -1.75 5.69 -23.02
C ARG A 556 -2.86 4.69 -22.63
N PRO A 557 -2.78 3.43 -23.08
CA PRO A 557 -3.75 2.40 -22.69
C PRO A 557 -3.92 2.29 -21.18
N GLY A 558 -5.17 2.24 -20.72
CA GLY A 558 -5.54 2.13 -19.30
C GLY A 558 -5.45 3.44 -18.49
N GLU A 559 -4.92 4.54 -19.04
CA GLU A 559 -4.88 5.83 -18.35
C GLU A 559 -6.21 6.59 -18.44
N LYS A 560 -6.60 7.20 -17.31
CA LYS A 560 -7.75 8.10 -17.26
C LYS A 560 -7.32 9.55 -17.45
N LEU A 561 -8.20 10.37 -18.02
CA LEU A 561 -7.97 11.82 -18.11
C LEU A 561 -8.02 12.45 -16.71
N HIS A 562 -9.03 12.07 -15.93
CA HIS A 562 -9.25 12.46 -14.54
C HIS A 562 -9.46 11.20 -13.68
N GLU A 563 -8.80 11.14 -12.53
CA GLU A 563 -9.03 10.07 -11.56
C GLU A 563 -10.31 10.39 -10.75
N ALA A 564 -11.04 9.36 -10.33
CA ALA A 564 -12.21 9.51 -9.47
C ALA A 564 -11.83 9.12 -8.03
N LEU A 565 -12.38 9.83 -7.03
CA LEU A 565 -12.19 9.50 -5.62
C LEU A 565 -13.37 8.70 -5.03
N GLU A 566 -14.52 8.72 -5.70
CA GLU A 566 -15.74 8.04 -5.27
C GLU A 566 -16.53 7.54 -6.48
N THR A 567 -17.46 6.63 -6.22
CA THR A 567 -18.45 6.16 -7.20
C THR A 567 -19.83 6.16 -6.58
N PRO A 568 -20.92 6.15 -7.37
CA PRO A 568 -22.28 6.03 -6.83
C PRO A 568 -22.46 4.84 -5.87
N ASP A 569 -21.78 3.72 -6.14
CA ASP A 569 -21.82 2.51 -5.30
C ASP A 569 -20.85 2.53 -4.11
N GLU A 570 -19.93 3.51 -4.06
CA GLU A 570 -18.94 3.69 -3.01
C GLU A 570 -18.81 5.16 -2.62
N PRO A 571 -19.86 5.76 -2.02
CA PRO A 571 -19.84 7.15 -1.61
C PRO A 571 -18.88 7.36 -0.43
N LEU A 572 -18.32 8.58 -0.34
CA LEU A 572 -17.46 8.96 0.77
C LEU A 572 -18.26 9.49 1.97
N GLU A 573 -17.99 8.93 3.13
CA GLU A 573 -18.55 9.33 4.42
C GLU A 573 -17.49 10.03 5.27
N ARG A 574 -17.91 11.07 6.00
CA ARG A 574 -17.01 11.80 6.91
C ARG A 574 -16.73 10.96 8.15
N THR A 575 -15.45 10.76 8.44
CA THR A 575 -15.00 10.12 9.70
C THR A 575 -14.80 11.17 10.80
N THR A 576 -14.52 10.69 12.01
CA THR A 576 -14.05 11.55 13.10
C THR A 576 -12.59 12.00 12.92
N LEU A 577 -11.87 11.42 11.96
CA LEU A 577 -10.45 11.65 11.70
C LEU A 577 -10.27 12.73 10.61
N PRO A 578 -9.57 13.84 10.90
CA PRO A 578 -9.31 14.86 9.90
C PRO A 578 -8.52 14.32 8.71
N GLY A 579 -8.95 14.65 7.49
CA GLY A 579 -8.28 14.23 6.25
C GLY A 579 -8.49 12.77 5.87
N VAL A 580 -9.37 12.04 6.54
CA VAL A 580 -9.71 10.64 6.24
C VAL A 580 -11.22 10.52 6.07
N PHE A 581 -11.64 9.97 4.93
CA PHE A 581 -13.02 9.59 4.66
C PHE A 581 -13.17 8.07 4.74
N ALA A 582 -14.32 7.60 5.20
CA ALA A 582 -14.70 6.21 5.09
C ALA A 582 -15.38 5.98 3.74
N VAL A 583 -15.17 4.82 3.15
CA VAL A 583 -15.87 4.41 1.93
C VAL A 583 -17.02 3.51 2.34
N SER A 584 -18.25 3.93 2.05
CA SER A 584 -19.44 3.12 2.30
C SER A 584 -19.51 2.03 1.23
N THR A 585 -19.29 0.76 1.60
CA THR A 585 -19.33 -0.33 0.63
C THR A 585 -20.64 -1.09 0.74
N ASN A 586 -21.60 -0.86 -0.18
CA ASN A 586 -22.85 -1.62 -0.25
C ASN A 586 -22.71 -2.98 -0.98
N GLY A 587 -21.51 -3.36 -1.40
CA GLY A 587 -21.23 -4.63 -2.05
C GLY A 587 -19.75 -5.01 -2.02
N GLY A 588 -19.48 -6.30 -2.17
CA GLY A 588 -18.16 -6.87 -2.48
C GLY A 588 -18.39 -7.98 -3.50
N ALA A 589 -17.35 -8.41 -4.22
CA ALA A 589 -17.47 -9.62 -5.02
C ALA A 589 -17.87 -10.78 -4.10
N ASP A 590 -18.83 -11.60 -4.54
CA ASP A 590 -19.18 -12.84 -3.87
C ASP A 590 -17.90 -13.65 -3.60
N GLU A 591 -17.76 -14.19 -2.39
CA GLU A 591 -16.52 -14.85 -1.98
C GLU A 591 -16.15 -16.02 -2.90
N VAL A 592 -17.14 -16.80 -3.35
CA VAL A 592 -16.93 -17.94 -4.23
C VAL A 592 -16.46 -17.44 -5.60
N ILE A 593 -17.10 -16.41 -6.14
CA ILE A 593 -16.69 -15.77 -7.40
C ILE A 593 -15.26 -15.24 -7.30
N LEU A 594 -14.92 -14.55 -6.21
CA LEU A 594 -13.59 -14.01 -5.99
C LEU A 594 -12.54 -15.12 -5.92
N ARG A 595 -12.81 -16.21 -5.18
CA ARG A 595 -11.88 -17.36 -5.08
C ARG A 595 -11.66 -18.02 -6.44
N LEU A 596 -12.73 -18.28 -7.19
CA LEU A 596 -12.65 -18.86 -8.53
C LEU A 596 -11.88 -17.96 -9.49
N ALA A 597 -12.14 -16.65 -9.46
CA ALA A 597 -11.41 -15.69 -10.26
C ALA A 597 -9.91 -15.65 -9.91
N ILE A 598 -9.54 -15.70 -8.63
CA ILE A 598 -8.14 -15.74 -8.20
C ILE A 598 -7.46 -17.03 -8.67
N GLN A 599 -8.12 -18.19 -8.56
CA GLN A 599 -7.60 -19.48 -9.04
C GLN A 599 -7.38 -19.46 -10.54
N GLU A 600 -8.36 -18.97 -11.30
CA GLU A 600 -8.25 -18.86 -12.76
C GLU A 600 -7.17 -17.86 -13.16
N LEU A 601 -7.05 -16.73 -12.46
CA LEU A 601 -5.98 -15.76 -12.68
C LEU A 601 -4.58 -16.36 -12.40
N ASP A 602 -4.41 -17.18 -11.35
CA ASP A 602 -3.14 -17.89 -11.10
C ASP A 602 -2.85 -18.89 -12.23
N ARG A 603 -3.85 -19.70 -12.62
CA ARG A 603 -3.72 -20.68 -13.70
C ARG A 603 -3.32 -20.01 -15.02
N LEU A 604 -4.04 -18.96 -15.42
CA LEU A 604 -3.76 -18.18 -16.64
C LEU A 604 -2.40 -17.49 -16.58
N SER A 605 -2.01 -16.95 -15.42
CA SER A 605 -0.69 -16.33 -15.24
C SER A 605 0.44 -17.36 -15.41
N ARG A 606 0.29 -18.57 -14.86
CA ARG A 606 1.27 -19.67 -15.04
C ARG A 606 1.32 -20.19 -16.47
N ALA A 607 0.18 -20.21 -17.15
CA ALA A 607 0.07 -20.58 -18.55
C ALA A 607 0.52 -19.48 -19.53
N MET A 608 0.87 -18.29 -19.02
CA MET A 608 1.23 -17.09 -19.80
C MET A 608 0.11 -16.63 -20.77
N ASP A 609 -1.16 -16.90 -20.47
CA ASP A 609 -2.30 -16.37 -21.24
C ASP A 609 -2.64 -14.95 -20.77
N LEU A 610 -1.85 -13.98 -21.24
CA LEU A 610 -1.98 -12.56 -20.86
C LEU A 610 -3.35 -11.97 -21.28
N THR A 611 -3.90 -12.44 -22.40
CA THR A 611 -5.21 -11.99 -22.89
C THR A 611 -6.32 -12.52 -21.99
N GLY A 612 -6.24 -13.79 -21.58
CA GLY A 612 -7.11 -14.38 -20.57
C GLY A 612 -7.06 -13.61 -19.24
N VAL A 613 -5.85 -13.33 -18.75
CA VAL A 613 -5.67 -12.56 -17.50
C VAL A 613 -6.38 -11.20 -17.57
N LYS A 614 -6.16 -10.43 -18.65
CA LYS A 614 -6.83 -9.13 -18.84
C LYS A 614 -8.34 -9.26 -18.91
N ARG A 615 -8.84 -10.29 -19.61
CA ARG A 615 -10.28 -10.56 -19.75
C ARG A 615 -10.93 -10.80 -18.39
N VAL A 616 -10.36 -11.69 -17.57
CA VAL A 616 -10.88 -12.02 -16.24
C VAL A 616 -10.80 -10.80 -15.31
N LEU A 617 -9.68 -10.08 -15.30
CA LEU A 617 -9.55 -8.84 -14.52
C LEU A 617 -10.60 -7.80 -14.90
N HIS A 618 -10.82 -7.59 -16.20
CA HIS A 618 -11.84 -6.66 -16.69
C HIS A 618 -13.24 -7.10 -16.26
N GLN A 619 -13.60 -8.37 -16.52
CA GLN A 619 -14.90 -8.93 -16.14
C GLN A 619 -15.20 -8.71 -14.65
N MET A 620 -14.23 -8.97 -13.77
CA MET A 620 -14.39 -8.82 -12.34
C MET A 620 -14.67 -7.37 -11.90
N VAL A 621 -14.06 -6.36 -12.55
CA VAL A 621 -14.18 -4.95 -12.11
C VAL A 621 -15.26 -4.15 -12.84
N THR A 622 -15.76 -4.63 -13.98
CA THR A 622 -16.85 -3.97 -14.72
C THR A 622 -18.23 -4.56 -14.44
N SER A 623 -18.31 -5.71 -13.76
CA SER A 623 -19.56 -6.40 -13.51
C SER A 623 -20.32 -5.79 -12.32
N SER A 624 -21.31 -4.94 -12.61
CA SER A 624 -22.45 -4.67 -11.72
C SER A 624 -23.59 -5.70 -11.89
N GLU A 625 -23.35 -6.75 -12.68
CA GLU A 625 -24.22 -7.92 -12.87
C GLU A 625 -23.45 -9.21 -12.49
N PRO A 626 -24.11 -10.27 -12.00
CA PRO A 626 -23.45 -11.54 -11.69
C PRO A 626 -22.72 -12.07 -12.93
N MET A 627 -21.57 -12.73 -12.72
CA MET A 627 -20.73 -13.27 -13.80
C MET A 627 -21.60 -13.98 -14.86
N PRO A 628 -21.55 -13.56 -16.12
CA PRO A 628 -21.97 -14.43 -17.20
C PRO A 628 -21.00 -15.62 -17.16
N VAL A 629 -21.53 -16.81 -16.96
CA VAL A 629 -20.81 -18.05 -17.21
C VAL A 629 -20.44 -18.02 -18.70
N TRP A 630 -19.21 -17.58 -19.01
CA TRP A 630 -18.74 -17.52 -20.39
C TRP A 630 -18.39 -18.93 -20.87
N LEU A 631 -19.39 -19.61 -21.39
CA LEU A 631 -19.23 -20.49 -22.55
C LEU A 631 -18.63 -19.65 -23.68
N GLY A 632 -17.54 -20.11 -24.29
CA GLY A 632 -16.81 -19.35 -25.31
C GLY A 632 -17.65 -19.00 -26.54
N GLY A 633 -17.40 -17.82 -27.11
CA GLY A 633 -17.75 -17.48 -28.49
C GLY A 633 -18.43 -16.12 -28.68
N ASN A 634 -17.73 -15.22 -29.37
CA ASN A 634 -18.18 -14.03 -30.12
C ASN A 634 -19.59 -13.46 -29.81
N GLY A 635 -19.62 -12.33 -29.10
CA GLY A 635 -20.78 -11.45 -29.07
C GLY A 635 -20.79 -10.54 -30.30
N ASP A 636 -21.72 -10.81 -31.22
CA ASP A 636 -22.37 -9.77 -32.04
C ASP A 636 -23.69 -10.31 -32.59
N ALA A 637 -24.69 -10.36 -31.71
CA ALA A 637 -26.12 -10.30 -31.95
C ALA A 637 -26.79 -10.79 -30.67
N LEU A 638 -27.69 -10.00 -30.08
CA LEU A 638 -28.93 -10.43 -29.39
C LEU A 638 -29.47 -9.28 -28.51
N HIS A 639 -30.10 -8.29 -29.15
CA HIS A 639 -31.40 -7.85 -28.65
C HIS A 639 -32.44 -8.68 -29.39
N ARG A 640 -32.94 -9.75 -28.77
CA ARG A 640 -34.22 -10.41 -29.06
C ARG A 640 -34.53 -11.37 -27.91
N ASP A 641 -35.79 -11.34 -27.48
CA ASP A 641 -36.37 -12.09 -26.37
C ASP A 641 -35.95 -13.58 -26.34
N PRO A 642 -35.89 -14.21 -25.15
CA PRO A 642 -35.47 -15.58 -25.01
C PRO A 642 -36.44 -16.52 -25.75
N PRO A 643 -35.97 -17.44 -26.61
CA PRO A 643 -36.83 -18.49 -27.10
C PRO A 643 -37.11 -19.47 -25.96
N SER A 644 -38.38 -19.87 -25.85
CA SER A 644 -38.81 -20.99 -25.01
C SER A 644 -38.01 -22.27 -25.32
N PRO A 645 -37.89 -23.20 -24.35
CA PRO A 645 -37.16 -24.45 -24.55
C PRO A 645 -37.88 -25.26 -25.63
N ARG A 646 -37.36 -25.22 -26.85
CA ARG A 646 -37.80 -26.12 -27.91
C ARG A 646 -37.30 -27.51 -27.55
N ALA A 647 -38.22 -28.36 -27.12
CA ALA A 647 -38.11 -29.79 -27.36
C ALA A 647 -37.74 -29.98 -28.84
N THR A 648 -36.67 -30.71 -29.11
CA THR A 648 -36.31 -31.14 -30.46
C THR A 648 -37.55 -31.84 -31.04
N PRO A 649 -38.13 -31.39 -32.17
CA PRO A 649 -39.18 -32.16 -32.79
C PRO A 649 -38.58 -33.50 -33.21
N ALA A 650 -39.34 -34.57 -33.01
CA ALA A 650 -39.09 -35.83 -33.70
C ALA A 650 -38.94 -35.52 -35.19
N ARG A 651 -37.71 -35.65 -35.72
CA ARG A 651 -37.48 -35.64 -37.17
C ARG A 651 -38.06 -36.95 -37.70
N GLU A 652 -39.29 -36.89 -38.19
CA GLU A 652 -39.83 -37.91 -39.07
C GLU A 652 -39.05 -37.94 -40.38
N GLN A 653 -38.58 -39.14 -40.71
CA GLN A 653 -38.51 -39.74 -42.05
C GLN A 653 -37.97 -38.86 -43.19
N GLY A 654 -36.65 -38.79 -43.27
CA GLY A 654 -35.88 -38.49 -44.48
C GLY A 654 -34.47 -39.02 -44.25
N GLY A 655 -34.01 -39.98 -45.05
CA GLY A 655 -32.76 -40.71 -44.81
C GLY A 655 -31.55 -39.78 -44.66
N ASP A 656 -31.12 -39.54 -43.42
CA ASP A 656 -29.82 -38.97 -43.13
C ASP A 656 -28.74 -39.90 -43.70
N PRO A 657 -27.66 -39.37 -44.28
CA PRO A 657 -26.54 -40.21 -44.70
C PRO A 657 -25.99 -40.98 -43.49
N VAL A 658 -25.81 -42.29 -43.66
CA VAL A 658 -25.23 -43.20 -42.66
C VAL A 658 -23.96 -42.58 -42.06
N ALA A 659 -24.00 -42.26 -40.77
CA ALA A 659 -22.84 -41.70 -40.08
C ALA A 659 -21.82 -42.81 -39.76
N SER A 660 -20.54 -42.45 -39.75
CA SER A 660 -19.48 -43.30 -39.19
C SER A 660 -19.19 -42.83 -37.77
N VAL A 661 -19.29 -43.74 -36.80
CA VAL A 661 -19.19 -43.45 -35.36
C VAL A 661 -18.06 -44.28 -34.77
N LEU A 662 -17.19 -43.64 -33.98
CA LEU A 662 -16.13 -44.29 -33.23
C LEU A 662 -16.34 -44.07 -31.73
N VAL A 663 -16.43 -45.14 -30.96
CA VAL A 663 -16.43 -45.10 -29.49
C VAL A 663 -15.06 -45.53 -28.99
N ILE A 664 -14.44 -44.72 -28.13
CA ILE A 664 -13.13 -44.99 -27.56
C ILE A 664 -13.31 -45.33 -26.09
N GLY A 665 -13.01 -46.57 -25.71
CA GLY A 665 -12.95 -47.10 -24.35
C GLY A 665 -11.49 -47.13 -23.86
N ALA A 666 -11.23 -46.75 -22.61
CA ALA A 666 -9.90 -46.91 -22.03
C ALA A 666 -9.74 -48.37 -21.64
N HIS A 667 -10.78 -48.94 -21.03
CA HIS A 667 -10.88 -50.31 -20.56
C HIS A 667 -11.99 -51.09 -21.28
N PRO A 668 -11.94 -52.44 -21.28
CA PRO A 668 -13.04 -53.28 -21.74
C PRO A 668 -14.21 -53.26 -20.73
N ASP A 669 -15.25 -52.47 -21.01
CA ASP A 669 -16.52 -52.30 -20.27
C ASP A 669 -17.03 -50.86 -20.40
N ASP A 670 -16.11 -49.89 -20.49
CA ASP A 670 -16.37 -48.45 -20.62
C ASP A 670 -17.38 -48.12 -21.73
N GLU A 671 -17.31 -48.84 -22.87
CA GLU A 671 -18.20 -48.59 -24.01
C GLU A 671 -19.66 -48.87 -23.68
N VAL A 672 -19.92 -49.87 -22.82
CA VAL A 672 -21.27 -50.21 -22.36
C VAL A 672 -21.66 -49.37 -21.15
N LEU A 673 -20.77 -49.22 -20.17
CA LEU A 673 -21.01 -48.43 -18.96
C LEU A 673 -21.39 -46.98 -19.31
N GLY A 674 -20.65 -46.37 -20.24
CA GLY A 674 -20.89 -45.00 -20.69
C GLY A 674 -21.96 -44.89 -21.78
N VAL A 675 -21.71 -45.48 -22.95
CA VAL A 675 -22.38 -45.12 -24.22
C VAL A 675 -23.29 -46.24 -24.76
N GLY A 676 -23.50 -47.32 -24.01
CA GLY A 676 -24.14 -48.54 -24.52
C GLY A 676 -25.52 -48.34 -25.16
N GLY A 677 -26.37 -47.50 -24.56
CA GLY A 677 -27.72 -47.24 -25.09
C GLY A 677 -27.69 -46.38 -26.36
N THR A 678 -26.76 -45.43 -26.42
CA THR A 678 -26.50 -44.57 -27.58
C THR A 678 -25.87 -45.36 -28.73
N ILE A 679 -25.00 -46.33 -28.44
CA ILE A 679 -24.46 -47.28 -29.44
C ILE A 679 -25.60 -48.04 -30.12
N ALA A 680 -26.47 -48.69 -29.34
CA ALA A 680 -27.58 -49.47 -29.90
C ALA A 680 -28.53 -48.57 -30.73
N ARG A 681 -28.74 -47.33 -30.29
CA ARG A 681 -29.52 -46.34 -31.03
C ARG A 681 -28.87 -45.96 -32.37
N HIS A 682 -27.55 -45.78 -32.42
CA HIS A 682 -26.83 -45.56 -33.69
C HIS A 682 -26.99 -46.77 -34.63
N VAL A 683 -26.87 -47.98 -34.11
CA VAL A 683 -27.09 -49.21 -34.90
C VAL A 683 -28.53 -49.30 -35.43
N HIS A 684 -29.54 -49.00 -34.62
CA HIS A 684 -30.94 -48.96 -35.07
C HIS A 684 -31.21 -47.93 -36.16
N ARG A 685 -30.42 -46.85 -36.22
CA ARG A 685 -30.49 -45.83 -37.29
C ARG A 685 -29.73 -46.25 -38.55
N GLY A 686 -29.00 -47.37 -38.51
CA GLY A 686 -28.16 -47.85 -39.61
C GLY A 686 -26.77 -47.19 -39.67
N ASP A 687 -26.35 -46.46 -38.63
CA ASP A 687 -25.00 -45.88 -38.56
C ASP A 687 -23.94 -46.98 -38.46
N ARG A 688 -22.76 -46.74 -39.04
CA ARG A 688 -21.61 -47.64 -38.89
C ARG A 688 -20.89 -47.30 -37.59
N VAL A 689 -20.97 -48.19 -36.61
CA VAL A 689 -20.34 -48.02 -35.30
C VAL A 689 -19.13 -48.94 -35.17
N SER A 690 -18.00 -48.38 -34.75
CA SER A 690 -16.78 -49.12 -34.38
C SER A 690 -16.39 -48.77 -32.94
N VAL A 691 -15.84 -49.72 -32.20
CA VAL A 691 -15.34 -49.55 -30.83
C VAL A 691 -13.83 -49.78 -30.80
N LEU A 692 -13.08 -48.86 -30.19
CA LEU A 692 -11.65 -48.96 -29.96
C LEU A 692 -11.39 -48.98 -28.45
N ILE A 693 -10.79 -50.07 -27.96
CA ILE A 693 -10.39 -50.21 -26.56
C ILE A 693 -8.87 -50.07 -26.46
N LEU A 694 -8.39 -49.14 -25.63
CA LEU A 694 -6.98 -48.77 -25.58
C LEU A 694 -6.13 -49.76 -24.78
N THR A 695 -6.64 -50.28 -23.67
CA THR A 695 -5.85 -51.12 -22.76
C THR A 695 -6.11 -52.61 -22.95
N ASP A 696 -5.21 -53.43 -22.40
CA ASP A 696 -5.29 -54.89 -22.42
C ASP A 696 -6.24 -55.49 -21.36
N GLY A 697 -6.72 -54.68 -20.40
CA GLY A 697 -7.56 -55.09 -19.27
C GLY A 697 -6.79 -55.69 -18.08
N VAL A 698 -5.45 -55.67 -18.12
CA VAL A 698 -4.60 -56.27 -17.08
C VAL A 698 -4.39 -55.32 -15.89
N THR A 699 -5.28 -55.40 -14.90
CA THR A 699 -5.10 -54.63 -13.67
C THR A 699 -3.78 -54.98 -12.97
N SER A 700 -3.22 -54.03 -12.20
CA SER A 700 -1.95 -54.20 -11.46
C SER A 700 -1.85 -55.41 -10.51
N HIS A 701 -2.96 -56.13 -10.30
CA HIS A 701 -3.06 -57.28 -9.41
C HIS A 701 -3.16 -58.64 -10.12
N HIS A 702 -3.42 -58.72 -11.43
CA HIS A 702 -3.72 -59.99 -12.13
C HIS A 702 -3.20 -60.03 -13.57
N SER A 703 -3.15 -61.21 -14.20
CA SER A 703 -2.39 -61.47 -15.45
C SER A 703 -3.19 -62.15 -16.58
N VAL A 704 -4.53 -62.09 -16.57
CA VAL A 704 -5.39 -62.81 -17.54
C VAL A 704 -6.26 -61.84 -18.37
N THR A 705 -5.99 -61.74 -19.68
CA THR A 705 -6.59 -60.76 -20.63
C THR A 705 -7.77 -61.27 -21.46
N GLU A 706 -7.71 -62.54 -21.90
CA GLU A 706 -8.65 -63.09 -22.88
C GLU A 706 -10.14 -63.06 -22.47
N PRO A 707 -10.52 -63.32 -21.20
CA PRO A 707 -11.91 -63.30 -20.78
C PRO A 707 -12.58 -61.91 -20.91
N GLN A 708 -11.86 -60.82 -20.62
CA GLN A 708 -12.41 -59.46 -20.70
C GLN A 708 -12.58 -59.00 -22.15
N LYS A 709 -11.61 -59.28 -23.03
CA LYS A 709 -11.75 -58.99 -24.47
C LYS A 709 -12.88 -59.80 -25.10
N ALA A 710 -13.07 -61.05 -24.69
CA ALA A 710 -14.18 -61.89 -25.14
C ALA A 710 -15.55 -61.37 -24.64
N ALA A 711 -15.62 -60.89 -23.40
CA ALA A 711 -16.80 -60.23 -22.85
C ALA A 711 -17.14 -58.95 -23.63
N ALA A 712 -16.16 -58.08 -23.88
CA ALA A 712 -16.35 -56.85 -24.68
C ALA A 712 -16.86 -57.12 -26.09
N ARG A 713 -16.28 -58.12 -26.79
CA ARG A 713 -16.80 -58.54 -28.10
C ARG A 713 -18.23 -59.08 -28.03
N THR A 714 -18.60 -59.74 -26.94
CA THR A 714 -19.94 -60.30 -26.75
C THR A 714 -20.95 -59.20 -26.42
N ALA A 715 -20.58 -58.25 -25.57
CA ALA A 715 -21.38 -57.08 -25.24
C ALA A 715 -21.60 -56.19 -26.47
N CYS A 716 -20.54 -55.86 -27.21
CA CYS A 716 -20.63 -55.10 -28.47
C CYS A 716 -21.54 -55.80 -29.50
N ARG A 717 -21.43 -57.13 -29.66
CA ARG A 717 -22.33 -57.89 -30.54
C ARG A 717 -23.79 -57.85 -30.08
N ALA A 718 -24.04 -57.83 -28.77
CA ALA A 718 -25.40 -57.67 -28.25
C ALA A 718 -25.99 -56.29 -28.56
N LEU A 719 -25.15 -55.27 -28.73
CA LEU A 719 -25.53 -53.93 -29.21
C LEU A 719 -25.51 -53.79 -30.74
N GLY A 720 -25.19 -54.86 -31.47
CA GLY A 720 -25.10 -54.87 -32.94
C GLY A 720 -23.81 -54.30 -33.54
N VAL A 721 -22.76 -54.15 -32.73
CA VAL A 721 -21.42 -53.71 -33.18
C VAL A 721 -20.53 -54.92 -33.47
N HIS A 722 -19.94 -54.96 -34.67
CA HIS A 722 -19.07 -56.05 -35.13
C HIS A 722 -17.59 -55.66 -35.26
N ASP A 723 -17.27 -54.37 -35.40
CA ASP A 723 -15.89 -53.87 -35.49
C ASP A 723 -15.41 -53.39 -34.11
N VAL A 724 -14.74 -54.27 -33.38
CA VAL A 724 -14.17 -54.01 -32.04
C VAL A 724 -12.66 -54.24 -32.12
N ARG A 725 -11.88 -53.19 -31.84
CA ARG A 725 -10.42 -53.18 -31.94
C ARG A 725 -9.79 -52.98 -30.56
N PHE A 726 -8.68 -53.67 -30.31
CA PHE A 726 -7.91 -53.57 -29.06
C PHE A 726 -6.49 -53.11 -29.38
N VAL A 727 -5.97 -52.15 -28.62
CA VAL A 727 -4.62 -51.58 -28.80
C VAL A 727 -3.58 -52.27 -27.91
N ASP A 728 -4.03 -52.87 -26.81
CA ASP A 728 -3.19 -53.62 -25.86
C ASP A 728 -2.13 -52.79 -25.13
N LEU A 729 -2.45 -51.52 -24.80
CA LEU A 729 -1.65 -50.72 -23.89
C LEU A 729 -1.81 -51.18 -22.43
N PRO A 730 -0.85 -50.90 -21.55
CA PRO A 730 -0.95 -51.28 -20.13
C PRO A 730 -2.16 -50.66 -19.44
N ASP A 731 -3.04 -51.50 -18.91
CA ASP A 731 -4.20 -51.11 -18.09
C ASP A 731 -3.79 -50.46 -16.75
N GLN A 732 -4.59 -49.48 -16.31
CA GLN A 732 -4.39 -48.59 -15.15
C GLN A 732 -3.08 -47.79 -15.18
N ARG A 733 -2.44 -47.65 -16.34
CA ARG A 733 -1.08 -47.13 -16.47
C ARG A 733 -0.86 -46.30 -17.73
N LEU A 734 -1.93 -45.79 -18.36
CA LEU A 734 -1.79 -44.94 -19.55
C LEU A 734 -1.05 -43.63 -19.25
N ASP A 735 -1.02 -43.18 -18.00
CA ASP A 735 -0.22 -42.04 -17.53
C ASP A 735 1.30 -42.30 -17.54
N SER A 736 1.70 -43.57 -17.48
CA SER A 736 3.10 -44.01 -17.57
C SER A 736 3.58 -44.24 -19.02
N VAL A 737 2.64 -44.33 -19.96
CA VAL A 737 2.91 -44.42 -21.40
C VAL A 737 3.07 -43.00 -21.95
N PRO A 738 4.10 -42.70 -22.77
CA PRO A 738 4.18 -41.41 -23.44
C PRO A 738 2.89 -41.12 -24.20
N LEU A 739 2.27 -39.96 -23.95
CA LEU A 739 0.95 -39.61 -24.51
C LEU A 739 0.89 -39.77 -26.04
N LEU A 740 2.01 -39.57 -26.74
CA LEU A 740 2.13 -39.77 -28.18
C LEU A 740 1.83 -41.22 -28.60
N ASP A 741 2.23 -42.21 -27.81
CA ASP A 741 2.00 -43.62 -28.08
C ASP A 741 0.55 -44.04 -27.78
N VAL A 742 -0.18 -43.26 -26.98
CA VAL A 742 -1.65 -43.36 -26.84
C VAL A 742 -2.37 -42.65 -28.00
N ILE A 743 -1.85 -41.51 -28.46
CA ILE A 743 -2.41 -40.73 -29.58
C ILE A 743 -2.34 -41.49 -30.91
N ARG A 744 -1.24 -42.21 -31.17
CA ARG A 744 -0.97 -42.89 -32.44
C ARG A 744 -2.07 -43.89 -32.83
N PRO A 745 -2.42 -44.89 -32.00
CA PRO A 745 -3.49 -45.83 -32.29
C PRO A 745 -4.86 -45.17 -32.52
N ILE A 746 -5.18 -44.12 -31.77
CA ILE A 746 -6.43 -43.36 -31.95
C ILE A 746 -6.41 -42.62 -33.30
N SER A 747 -5.27 -42.01 -33.66
CA SER A 747 -5.09 -41.32 -34.93
C SER A 747 -5.19 -42.29 -36.11
N ASP A 748 -4.64 -43.49 -35.97
CA ASP A 748 -4.73 -44.57 -36.96
C ASP A 748 -6.19 -45.02 -37.13
N ALA A 749 -6.91 -45.26 -36.03
CA ALA A 749 -8.32 -45.61 -36.07
C ALA A 749 -9.17 -44.50 -36.73
N ILE A 750 -8.94 -43.22 -36.42
CA ILE A 750 -9.63 -42.10 -37.05
C ILE A 750 -9.35 -42.04 -38.55
N ARG A 751 -8.09 -42.27 -38.97
CA ARG A 751 -7.71 -42.30 -40.37
C ARG A 751 -8.38 -43.44 -41.13
N ASP A 752 -8.40 -44.64 -40.54
CA ASP A 752 -8.85 -45.86 -41.20
C ASP A 752 -10.39 -45.95 -41.24
N LEU A 753 -11.07 -45.58 -40.16
CA LEU A 753 -12.53 -45.68 -40.01
C LEU A 753 -13.27 -44.44 -40.53
N ARG A 754 -12.53 -43.34 -40.68
CA ARG A 754 -13.04 -42.01 -41.03
C ARG A 754 -14.32 -41.61 -40.29
N PRO A 755 -14.36 -41.66 -38.94
CA PRO A 755 -15.56 -41.36 -38.17
C PRO A 755 -15.93 -39.87 -38.25
N GLN A 756 -17.22 -39.60 -38.32
CA GLN A 756 -17.80 -38.26 -38.23
C GLN A 756 -18.13 -37.88 -36.79
N VAL A 757 -18.48 -38.87 -35.95
CA VAL A 757 -18.77 -38.71 -34.53
C VAL A 757 -17.81 -39.56 -33.71
N VAL A 758 -17.20 -38.98 -32.69
CA VAL A 758 -16.33 -39.68 -31.74
C VAL A 758 -16.88 -39.52 -30.33
N TYR A 759 -16.97 -40.64 -29.60
CA TYR A 759 -17.28 -40.68 -28.18
C TYR A 759 -16.02 -41.09 -27.40
N THR A 760 -15.68 -40.35 -26.34
CA THR A 760 -14.52 -40.65 -25.48
C THR A 760 -14.81 -40.25 -24.03
N HIS A 761 -13.90 -40.49 -23.10
CA HIS A 761 -14.09 -40.20 -21.68
C HIS A 761 -14.12 -38.71 -21.37
N HIS A 762 -14.59 -38.39 -20.17
CA HIS A 762 -14.53 -37.06 -19.59
C HIS A 762 -13.11 -36.70 -19.09
N HIS A 763 -12.71 -35.44 -19.29
CA HIS A 763 -11.39 -34.91 -18.89
C HIS A 763 -11.13 -34.89 -17.37
N GLY A 764 -12.20 -34.78 -16.58
CA GLY A 764 -12.17 -34.70 -15.13
C GLY A 764 -12.53 -36.01 -14.44
N ASP A 765 -12.49 -37.14 -15.15
CA ASP A 765 -12.84 -38.44 -14.58
C ASP A 765 -11.87 -38.87 -13.46
N ALA A 766 -12.36 -39.59 -12.44
CA ALA A 766 -11.53 -40.06 -11.32
C ALA A 766 -10.44 -41.04 -11.79
N ASN A 767 -10.72 -41.84 -12.81
CA ASN A 767 -9.75 -42.78 -13.38
C ASN A 767 -8.73 -42.06 -14.27
N GLN A 768 -7.45 -42.30 -14.03
CA GLN A 768 -6.36 -41.65 -14.76
C GLN A 768 -6.28 -42.04 -16.23
N ASP A 769 -6.64 -43.28 -16.57
CA ASP A 769 -6.61 -43.77 -17.94
C ASP A 769 -7.74 -43.16 -18.77
N HIS A 770 -8.88 -42.85 -18.14
CA HIS A 770 -9.96 -42.08 -18.75
C HIS A 770 -9.47 -40.67 -19.12
N ARG A 771 -8.76 -39.99 -18.21
CA ARG A 771 -8.19 -38.66 -18.47
C ARG A 771 -7.13 -38.70 -19.58
N ALA A 772 -6.29 -39.74 -19.61
CA ALA A 772 -5.29 -39.95 -20.66
C ALA A 772 -5.95 -40.23 -22.03
N ALA A 773 -7.00 -41.06 -22.06
CA ALA A 773 -7.78 -41.37 -23.26
C ALA A 773 -8.47 -40.12 -23.83
N PHE A 774 -9.05 -39.28 -22.96
CA PHE A 774 -9.61 -37.98 -23.35
C PHE A 774 -8.54 -37.09 -23.99
N ALA A 775 -7.41 -36.88 -23.30
CA ALA A 775 -6.34 -36.01 -23.77
C ALA A 775 -5.76 -36.49 -25.12
N ALA A 776 -5.55 -37.79 -25.26
CA ALA A 776 -5.07 -38.39 -26.51
C ALA A 776 -6.09 -38.25 -27.65
N THR A 777 -7.37 -38.49 -27.37
CA THR A 777 -8.46 -38.33 -28.34
C THR A 777 -8.60 -36.90 -28.81
N LEU A 778 -8.50 -35.92 -27.91
CA LEU A 778 -8.58 -34.50 -28.25
C LEU A 778 -7.49 -34.09 -29.27
N VAL A 779 -6.28 -34.61 -29.10
CA VAL A 779 -5.15 -34.35 -30.00
C VAL A 779 -5.28 -35.10 -31.32
N ALA A 780 -5.68 -36.37 -31.29
CA ALA A 780 -5.88 -37.21 -32.47
C ALA A 780 -7.04 -36.70 -33.36
N ALA A 781 -8.10 -36.19 -32.73
CA ALA A 781 -9.27 -35.68 -33.41
C ALA A 781 -9.14 -34.20 -33.81
N ARG A 782 -7.97 -33.55 -33.79
CA ARG A 782 -7.87 -32.12 -34.15
C ARG A 782 -8.46 -31.83 -35.55
N PRO A 783 -9.23 -30.74 -35.73
CA PRO A 783 -9.94 -30.45 -36.97
C PRO A 783 -9.03 -29.76 -37.98
N PHE A 784 -7.89 -30.38 -38.28
CA PHE A 784 -6.91 -29.90 -39.24
C PHE A 784 -6.69 -30.93 -40.34
N GLY A 785 -6.48 -30.46 -41.57
CA GLY A 785 -6.30 -31.32 -42.75
C GLY A 785 -7.57 -32.12 -43.09
N GLU A 786 -7.39 -33.37 -43.49
CA GLU A 786 -8.49 -34.26 -43.92
C GLU A 786 -9.20 -35.00 -42.79
N ASN A 787 -9.02 -34.58 -41.52
CA ASN A 787 -9.61 -35.26 -40.36
C ASN A 787 -11.16 -35.23 -40.45
N PRO A 788 -11.85 -36.39 -40.50
CA PRO A 788 -13.28 -36.46 -40.74
C PRO A 788 -14.15 -36.17 -39.51
N VAL A 789 -13.56 -36.07 -38.31
CA VAL A 789 -14.31 -35.94 -37.06
C VAL A 789 -14.97 -34.56 -36.94
N ARG A 790 -16.29 -34.53 -37.15
CA ARG A 790 -17.11 -33.32 -37.04
C ARG A 790 -17.65 -33.10 -35.64
N ARG A 791 -17.99 -34.18 -34.93
CA ARG A 791 -18.54 -34.12 -33.57
C ARG A 791 -17.71 -34.96 -32.60
N LEU A 792 -17.34 -34.37 -31.47
CA LEU A 792 -16.61 -35.02 -30.38
C LEU A 792 -17.40 -34.85 -29.08
N LEU A 793 -17.81 -35.96 -28.48
CA LEU A 793 -18.64 -36.03 -27.28
C LEU A 793 -17.90 -36.82 -26.20
N CYS A 794 -17.98 -36.32 -24.96
CA CYS A 794 -17.45 -37.00 -23.78
C CYS A 794 -18.58 -37.66 -23.00
N TYR A 795 -18.37 -38.89 -22.55
CA TYR A 795 -19.33 -39.62 -21.72
C TYR A 795 -18.85 -39.77 -20.27
N GLU A 796 -19.82 -39.96 -19.37
CA GLU A 796 -19.57 -40.41 -18.00
C GLU A 796 -19.49 -41.93 -17.94
N VAL A 797 -18.67 -42.46 -17.03
CA VAL A 797 -18.50 -43.89 -16.77
C VAL A 797 -18.88 -44.18 -15.33
N ALA A 798 -19.81 -45.12 -15.15
CA ALA A 798 -20.23 -45.56 -13.82
C ALA A 798 -19.04 -46.14 -13.02
N SER A 799 -19.03 -45.90 -11.71
CA SER A 799 -17.94 -46.11 -10.74
C SER A 799 -16.63 -45.37 -11.05
N SER A 800 -16.74 -44.25 -11.76
CA SER A 800 -15.59 -43.41 -12.10
C SER A 800 -15.96 -41.95 -12.04
N THR A 801 -16.86 -41.51 -12.91
CA THR A 801 -17.19 -40.11 -13.04
C THR A 801 -17.93 -39.56 -11.81
N GLU A 802 -18.84 -40.35 -11.21
CA GLU A 802 -19.61 -39.96 -10.02
C GLU A 802 -18.80 -40.02 -8.72
N TRP A 803 -17.66 -40.71 -8.72
CA TRP A 803 -16.69 -40.71 -7.63
C TRP A 803 -15.61 -39.64 -7.80
N GLY A 804 -15.70 -38.86 -8.89
CA GLY A 804 -14.85 -37.70 -9.11
C GLY A 804 -14.98 -36.66 -7.99
N PRO A 805 -13.90 -35.92 -7.68
CA PRO A 805 -13.96 -34.80 -6.74
C PRO A 805 -15.05 -33.79 -7.16
N PRO A 806 -15.81 -33.20 -6.22
CA PRO A 806 -16.90 -32.27 -6.53
C PRO A 806 -16.40 -30.85 -6.89
N PHE A 807 -15.27 -30.76 -7.59
CA PHE A 807 -14.69 -29.50 -8.05
C PHE A 807 -15.14 -29.23 -9.49
N ALA A 808 -15.32 -27.96 -9.86
CA ALA A 808 -15.85 -27.59 -11.18
C ALA A 808 -15.04 -28.16 -12.35
N ASP A 809 -13.70 -28.25 -12.22
CA ASP A 809 -12.81 -28.81 -13.23
C ASP A 809 -12.89 -30.35 -13.36
N TRP A 810 -13.48 -31.01 -12.37
CA TRP A 810 -13.63 -32.48 -12.30
C TRP A 810 -15.10 -32.92 -12.48
N ALA A 811 -16.03 -31.99 -12.29
CA ALA A 811 -17.46 -32.26 -12.40
C ALA A 811 -17.85 -32.55 -13.86
N PHE A 812 -18.56 -33.65 -14.07
CA PHE A 812 -19.18 -33.94 -15.35
C PHE A 812 -20.43 -33.08 -15.53
N LEU A 813 -20.34 -32.08 -16.40
CA LEU A 813 -21.41 -31.14 -16.73
C LEU A 813 -21.96 -31.45 -18.12
N PRO A 814 -22.94 -32.37 -18.26
CA PRO A 814 -23.46 -32.74 -19.56
C PRO A 814 -24.19 -31.58 -20.24
N THR A 815 -23.93 -31.41 -21.53
CA THR A 815 -24.56 -30.41 -22.41
C THR A 815 -25.45 -31.04 -23.48
N VAL A 816 -25.35 -32.36 -23.68
CA VAL A 816 -26.13 -33.13 -24.64
C VAL A 816 -26.72 -34.35 -23.95
N TYR A 817 -27.99 -34.65 -24.22
CA TYR A 817 -28.67 -35.83 -23.69
C TYR A 817 -29.25 -36.63 -24.85
N VAL A 818 -29.01 -37.93 -24.85
CA VAL A 818 -29.51 -38.86 -25.86
C VAL A 818 -30.57 -39.72 -25.20
N ASP A 819 -31.80 -39.63 -25.70
CA ASP A 819 -32.88 -40.55 -25.33
C ASP A 819 -32.47 -41.99 -25.65
N ILE A 820 -32.40 -42.84 -24.62
CA ILE A 820 -32.10 -44.27 -24.73
C ILE A 820 -33.26 -45.11 -24.18
N SER A 821 -34.45 -44.54 -24.03
CA SER A 821 -35.61 -45.24 -23.45
C SER A 821 -35.94 -46.53 -24.21
N ALA A 822 -35.79 -46.53 -25.53
CA ALA A 822 -36.03 -47.70 -26.38
C ALA A 822 -34.86 -48.71 -26.40
N THR A 823 -33.66 -48.31 -25.96
CA THR A 823 -32.42 -49.11 -26.05
C THR A 823 -31.80 -49.41 -24.69
N LEU A 824 -32.44 -49.00 -23.59
CA LEU A 824 -31.94 -49.19 -22.23
C LEU A 824 -31.83 -50.68 -21.88
N ASP A 825 -32.82 -51.50 -22.22
CA ASP A 825 -32.77 -52.94 -21.92
C ASP A 825 -31.69 -53.66 -22.73
N GLU A 826 -31.36 -53.19 -23.94
CA GLU A 826 -30.24 -53.70 -24.73
C GLU A 826 -28.90 -53.34 -24.10
N LYS A 827 -28.73 -52.10 -23.60
CA LYS A 827 -27.55 -51.71 -22.79
C LYS A 827 -27.38 -52.63 -21.59
N LEU A 828 -28.44 -52.85 -20.83
CA LEU A 828 -28.39 -53.68 -19.63
C LEU A 828 -28.08 -55.15 -19.96
N LYS A 829 -28.68 -55.69 -21.03
CA LYS A 829 -28.39 -57.04 -21.52
C LYS A 829 -26.97 -57.19 -22.07
N ALA A 830 -26.42 -56.16 -22.72
CA ALA A 830 -25.04 -56.16 -23.16
C ALA A 830 -24.08 -56.15 -21.96
N PHE A 831 -24.40 -55.38 -20.91
CA PHE A 831 -23.60 -55.31 -19.69
C PHE A 831 -23.52 -56.68 -18.97
N GLU A 832 -24.55 -57.51 -19.06
CA GLU A 832 -24.55 -58.88 -18.53
C GLU A 832 -23.44 -59.77 -19.10
N ALA A 833 -22.92 -59.49 -20.30
CA ALA A 833 -21.79 -60.24 -20.86
C ALA A 833 -20.51 -60.12 -20.02
N TYR A 834 -20.43 -59.12 -19.14
CA TYR A 834 -19.31 -58.92 -18.21
C TYR A 834 -19.48 -59.66 -16.87
N ARG A 835 -20.59 -60.37 -16.64
CA ARG A 835 -20.88 -61.08 -15.37
C ARG A 835 -19.87 -62.19 -15.07
N ASP A 836 -19.49 -62.97 -16.07
CA ASP A 836 -18.62 -64.13 -15.91
C ASP A 836 -17.14 -63.82 -16.20
N THR A 837 -16.76 -62.55 -16.13
CA THR A 837 -15.36 -62.14 -16.23
C THR A 837 -14.59 -62.49 -14.95
N PHE A 838 -13.25 -62.57 -15.04
CA PHE A 838 -12.39 -63.04 -13.95
C PHE A 838 -12.61 -62.25 -12.64
N ILE A 839 -12.80 -60.94 -12.74
CA ILE A 839 -13.41 -60.11 -11.71
C ILE A 839 -14.75 -59.66 -12.31
N SER A 840 -15.85 -60.25 -11.87
CA SER A 840 -17.19 -59.88 -12.36
C SER A 840 -17.38 -58.37 -12.27
N GLU A 841 -17.45 -57.70 -13.43
CA GLU A 841 -17.71 -56.26 -13.49
C GLU A 841 -19.17 -55.94 -13.14
N VAL A 842 -20.05 -56.92 -13.32
CA VAL A 842 -21.43 -56.84 -12.84
C VAL A 842 -21.44 -57.02 -11.33
N ARG A 843 -21.80 -55.97 -10.59
CA ARG A 843 -21.85 -55.94 -9.12
C ARG A 843 -23.30 -55.96 -8.61
N PRO A 844 -23.55 -56.41 -7.37
CA PRO A 844 -24.87 -56.27 -6.75
C PRO A 844 -25.17 -54.79 -6.43
N TYR A 845 -26.45 -54.42 -6.50
CA TYR A 845 -26.93 -53.12 -6.02
C TYR A 845 -26.62 -52.97 -4.50
N PRO A 846 -26.17 -51.80 -4.00
CA PRO A 846 -26.22 -50.46 -4.59
C PRO A 846 -24.96 -50.02 -5.36
N HIS A 847 -24.08 -50.93 -5.76
CA HIS A 847 -22.89 -50.55 -6.50
C HIS A 847 -23.23 -49.90 -7.85
N PRO A 848 -22.52 -48.84 -8.30
CA PRO A 848 -22.81 -48.17 -9.57
C PRO A 848 -22.76 -49.07 -10.81
N ARG A 849 -21.87 -50.07 -10.82
CA ARG A 849 -21.80 -51.14 -11.84
C ARG A 849 -22.85 -52.26 -11.65
N SER A 850 -24.03 -51.96 -11.14
CA SER A 850 -25.15 -52.91 -11.07
C SER A 850 -26.18 -52.59 -12.16
N PRO A 851 -26.86 -53.59 -12.75
CA PRO A 851 -27.90 -53.32 -13.76
C PRO A 851 -29.02 -52.40 -13.24
N GLU A 852 -29.31 -52.47 -11.94
CA GLU A 852 -30.27 -51.59 -11.28
C GLU A 852 -29.74 -50.16 -11.15
N ALA A 853 -28.49 -49.94 -10.73
CA ALA A 853 -27.90 -48.60 -10.66
C ALA A 853 -27.76 -47.95 -12.05
N LEU A 854 -27.35 -48.71 -13.08
CA LEU A 854 -27.28 -48.22 -14.45
C LEU A 854 -28.64 -47.75 -14.98
N ARG A 855 -29.72 -48.48 -14.63
CA ARG A 855 -31.09 -48.07 -14.93
C ARG A 855 -31.45 -46.76 -14.20
N VAL A 856 -31.11 -46.65 -12.92
CA VAL A 856 -31.37 -45.44 -12.12
C VAL A 856 -30.61 -44.23 -12.68
N TYR A 857 -29.34 -44.38 -13.07
CA TYR A 857 -28.58 -43.28 -13.70
C TYR A 857 -29.21 -42.81 -15.00
N ALA A 858 -29.58 -43.76 -15.87
CA ALA A 858 -30.26 -43.42 -17.12
C ALA A 858 -31.60 -42.70 -16.87
N GLN A 859 -32.38 -43.15 -15.88
CA GLN A 859 -33.62 -42.49 -15.48
C GLN A 859 -33.37 -41.11 -14.88
N GLN A 860 -32.36 -40.94 -14.03
CA GLN A 860 -32.00 -39.65 -13.44
C GLN A 860 -31.63 -38.62 -14.51
N ARG A 861 -30.80 -39.01 -15.49
CA ARG A 861 -30.48 -38.16 -16.65
C ARG A 861 -31.71 -37.92 -17.52
N GLY A 862 -32.58 -38.91 -17.70
CA GLY A 862 -33.86 -38.76 -18.40
C GLY A 862 -34.76 -37.72 -17.74
N ILE A 863 -34.95 -37.78 -16.41
CA ILE A 863 -35.73 -36.83 -15.63
C ILE A 863 -35.21 -35.40 -15.82
N ALA A 864 -33.89 -35.22 -15.88
CA ALA A 864 -33.28 -33.90 -16.08
C ALA A 864 -33.67 -33.22 -17.40
N VAL A 865 -34.12 -33.99 -18.41
CA VAL A 865 -34.51 -33.49 -19.74
C VAL A 865 -35.90 -33.92 -20.20
N GLY A 866 -36.72 -34.46 -19.29
CA GLY A 866 -38.09 -34.88 -19.60
C GLY A 866 -38.23 -36.16 -20.44
N MET A 867 -37.29 -37.10 -20.33
CA MET A 867 -37.29 -38.41 -21.00
C MET A 867 -37.42 -39.55 -19.97
N GLN A 868 -37.86 -40.75 -20.39
CA GLN A 868 -37.92 -41.91 -19.49
C GLN A 868 -36.53 -42.41 -19.09
N ALA A 869 -35.58 -42.41 -20.03
CA ALA A 869 -34.18 -42.68 -19.78
C ALA A 869 -33.29 -41.96 -20.81
N ALA A 870 -32.14 -41.43 -20.36
CA ALA A 870 -31.18 -40.78 -21.23
C ALA A 870 -29.73 -41.10 -20.84
N GLU A 871 -28.83 -41.08 -21.82
CA GLU A 871 -27.39 -40.97 -21.59
C GLU A 871 -26.96 -39.53 -21.77
N ALA A 872 -26.07 -39.06 -20.91
CA ALA A 872 -25.64 -37.68 -20.85
C ALA A 872 -24.21 -37.55 -21.36
N PHE A 873 -23.95 -36.50 -22.13
CA PHE A 873 -22.69 -36.24 -22.80
C PHE A 873 -22.27 -34.78 -22.64
N LEU A 874 -20.97 -34.55 -22.54
CA LEU A 874 -20.37 -33.23 -22.69
C LEU A 874 -19.92 -33.06 -24.14
N LEU A 875 -20.52 -32.10 -24.86
CA LEU A 875 -20.08 -31.74 -26.20
C LEU A 875 -18.77 -30.95 -26.17
N VAL A 876 -17.71 -31.54 -26.70
CA VAL A 876 -16.37 -30.90 -26.80
C VAL A 876 -16.26 -30.10 -28.08
N ARG A 877 -16.79 -30.62 -29.19
CA ARG A 877 -16.72 -29.96 -30.49
C ARG A 877 -17.87 -30.39 -31.39
N ASP A 878 -18.48 -29.43 -32.06
CA ASP A 878 -19.45 -29.67 -33.14
C ASP A 878 -19.14 -28.72 -34.31
N LEU A 879 -18.75 -29.28 -35.45
CA LEU A 879 -18.42 -28.51 -36.65
C LEU A 879 -19.63 -28.48 -37.58
N LEU A 880 -20.45 -27.44 -37.45
CA LEU A 880 -21.49 -27.11 -38.42
C LEU A 880 -20.81 -26.48 -39.65
N VAL A 881 -20.77 -27.20 -40.78
CA VAL A 881 -20.28 -26.63 -42.03
C VAL A 881 -21.34 -25.65 -42.55
N ALA A 882 -20.95 -24.38 -42.69
CA ALA A 882 -21.78 -23.28 -43.16
C ALA A 882 -22.06 -23.30 -44.68
N ASP A 883 -22.34 -24.46 -45.28
CA ASP A 883 -22.70 -24.53 -46.71
C ASP A 883 -24.15 -24.08 -47.00
N ALA A 884 -24.89 -23.59 -46.00
CA ALA A 884 -26.20 -22.98 -46.19
C ALA A 884 -26.23 -21.45 -46.05
N LEU A 885 -25.13 -20.81 -45.63
CA LEU A 885 -25.08 -19.37 -45.36
C LEU A 885 -23.70 -18.81 -45.68
N LEU A 886 -23.44 -18.49 -46.96
CA LEU A 886 -22.86 -17.24 -47.44
C LEU A 886 -22.63 -17.30 -48.98
N PRO A 887 -23.04 -16.26 -49.75
CA PRO A 887 -22.79 -16.20 -51.19
C PRO A 887 -21.34 -15.78 -51.46
N VAL A 888 -20.61 -16.59 -52.22
CA VAL A 888 -19.31 -16.19 -52.75
C VAL A 888 -19.53 -15.22 -53.91
N ARG A 889 -19.13 -13.96 -53.72
CA ARG A 889 -18.90 -13.01 -54.81
C ARG A 889 -17.70 -13.48 -55.62
N THR A 890 -17.88 -13.75 -56.90
CA THR A 890 -16.81 -13.84 -57.89
C THR A 890 -16.36 -12.44 -58.31
N PRO A 891 -15.04 -12.16 -58.43
CA PRO A 891 -14.53 -11.04 -59.20
C PRO A 891 -14.31 -11.43 -60.68
N VAL A 892 -14.78 -10.55 -61.56
CA VAL A 892 -14.34 -10.28 -62.95
C VAL A 892 -14.63 -11.32 -64.05
N GLU A 893 -15.50 -10.95 -65.00
CA GLU A 893 -15.19 -10.87 -66.44
C GLU A 893 -16.29 -10.07 -67.20
N SER A 894 -15.82 -9.21 -68.12
CA SER A 894 -16.49 -8.24 -69.02
C SER A 894 -17.28 -7.07 -68.42
#